data_AF-A0A0R3WIN8-F1
#
_entry.id   AF-A0A0R3WIN8-F1
#
_cell.length_a   1.000
_cell.length_b   1.000
_cell.length_c   1.000
_cell.angle_alpha   90.00
_cell.angle_beta   90.00
_cell.angle_gamma   90.00
#
_symmetry.space_group_name_H-M   'P 1'
#
loop_
_entity.id
_entity.type
_entity.pdbx_description
1 polymer ?
#
loop_
_entity_poly.entity_id
_entity_poly.type
_entity_poly.pdbx_seq_one_letter_code
_entity_poly.pdbx_strand_id
1 'polypeptide(L)'
;MDSSGVLPKTGSKKPRTFAEKQDCPKGNVVVNSVLLKGEMLGAYEASKSLEAEYIRSLHKQIYLFELENHYLRKELGKTGGSDPLLDKRDEDGMKKATTNANAPMTDDQRAELINDLVRKCGEIQEKLAHEIALRKEQMDIFTQDILRLKGEKEMLLKSNQKKDHLIGELKETINTLKNQLVEVEEKFETCKQALTMEVKRRKGLERKIEEKIGNVLTLEMSLPSVDSQLQKKVTFQADELKKIIYNSEEQTLPKYSLSQAQSKLMGEPKRKEGTDIKEDLLSGVTVARRKWFTNEQDFMNGSKPIVRQIGPYTYEQSTCKTALDAVPQNGSVRYSDKNSFLFLPDRSAGLESDEITVLNVGYIAIASNIGKNYLLAKLAKQLIKLFYHSKLFLKKAVFEMIWGYEDPALKVINQFIAVETIIGLYAGKNNSAGPTFEVNDGVEDTTKVGQIITFNGRREMSVWRTSLANRIVGSDGSLFSPFLGSNVNVFSGDVCRSLQFHAAEKPETVYINSVPTTKFCLSKDTFLSPDEYPDNRGFCLDYPDCPKSGTLDMRKCMKGAPIAISLPHFNGADESYRNDVIGMDPREDMDISLYIEPQTGVILQALQMVQINAIIKQNSFFTELAHLKKVTYLPIGYINTSIYVSESVAHTLMSTLIVPQMSISVAASLIITGALVSLVVNSGLLIYHRCHSSQISDGTEENAPLIVECPPDHPSPDDPQASTIDSSLISFENDETLPAVENKIEDI
;
A
#
# COMPACT_ATOMS: atom_id res chain seq x y z
N MET A 1 -28.91 -57.46 -65.93
CA MET A 1 -29.06 -56.07 -66.40
C MET A 1 -28.42 -55.15 -65.36
N ASP A 2 -27.10 -55.04 -65.16
CA ASP A 2 -25.92 -54.94 -66.06
C ASP A 2 -25.43 -53.48 -66.20
N SER A 3 -24.12 -53.18 -66.31
CA SER A 3 -22.90 -53.72 -65.65
C SER A 3 -21.69 -52.82 -66.03
N SER A 4 -20.54 -52.97 -65.34
CA SER A 4 -19.26 -52.19 -65.47
C SER A 4 -19.26 -50.73 -64.94
N GLY A 5 -18.17 -50.19 -64.36
CA GLY A 5 -16.92 -50.86 -63.93
C GLY A 5 -15.84 -49.97 -63.23
N VAL A 6 -15.52 -50.29 -61.97
CA VAL A 6 -14.18 -50.27 -61.30
C VAL A 6 -13.36 -48.96 -61.09
N LEU A 7 -13.31 -48.49 -59.82
CA LEU A 7 -12.19 -47.94 -58.99
C LEU A 7 -11.09 -47.00 -59.54
N PRO A 8 -10.70 -45.95 -58.78
CA PRO A 8 -9.63 -46.06 -57.74
C PRO A 8 -10.04 -45.40 -56.38
N LYS A 9 -9.53 -45.75 -55.17
CA LYS A 9 -8.16 -45.63 -54.58
C LYS A 9 -7.56 -44.20 -54.68
N THR A 10 -7.06 -43.52 -53.64
CA THR A 10 -6.98 -43.76 -52.17
C THR A 10 -6.74 -42.41 -51.47
N GLY A 11 -7.28 -42.18 -50.26
CA GLY A 11 -6.98 -40.95 -49.49
C GLY A 11 -7.59 -40.94 -48.09
N SER A 12 -6.81 -41.32 -47.07
CA SER A 12 -7.27 -41.43 -45.68
C SER A 12 -7.25 -40.08 -44.93
N LYS A 13 -8.41 -39.63 -44.45
CA LYS A 13 -8.51 -38.55 -43.46
C LYS A 13 -8.33 -39.13 -42.04
N LYS A 14 -7.22 -38.80 -41.39
CA LYS A 14 -7.03 -38.85 -39.92
C LYS A 14 -6.21 -37.63 -39.47
N PRO A 15 -6.31 -37.20 -38.20
CA PRO A 15 -5.91 -35.86 -37.79
C PRO A 15 -4.40 -35.65 -37.84
N ARG A 16 -3.98 -34.44 -38.23
CA ARG A 16 -2.59 -34.00 -38.09
C ARG A 16 -2.39 -33.26 -36.77
N THR A 17 -1.45 -33.79 -36.00
CA THR A 17 -0.81 -33.17 -34.84
C THR A 17 -0.26 -31.77 -35.18
N PHE A 18 -0.63 -30.75 -34.39
CA PHE A 18 0.13 -29.50 -34.34
C PHE A 18 1.33 -29.70 -33.41
N ALA A 19 2.50 -29.92 -34.00
CA ALA A 19 3.78 -30.04 -33.32
C ALA A 19 4.87 -29.36 -34.16
N GLU A 20 4.76 -28.04 -34.30
CA GLU A 20 5.74 -27.21 -34.98
C GLU A 20 6.35 -26.23 -33.95
N LYS A 21 7.68 -26.14 -33.92
CA LYS A 21 8.39 -25.33 -32.92
C LYS A 21 8.24 -23.86 -33.28
N GLN A 22 7.54 -23.11 -32.44
CA GLN A 22 7.52 -21.65 -32.57
C GLN A 22 8.73 -21.08 -31.81
N ASP A 23 9.82 -20.84 -32.55
CA ASP A 23 11.02 -20.18 -32.03
C ASP A 23 10.68 -18.78 -31.49
N CYS A 24 11.40 -18.35 -30.45
CA CYS A 24 11.15 -17.07 -29.79
C CYS A 24 11.29 -15.90 -30.78
N PRO A 25 10.25 -15.08 -31.01
CA PRO A 25 10.38 -13.89 -31.84
C PRO A 25 11.26 -12.87 -31.12
N LYS A 26 12.51 -12.71 -31.57
CA LYS A 26 13.33 -11.51 -31.30
C LYS A 26 12.75 -10.32 -32.05
N GLY A 27 11.55 -9.90 -31.64
CA GLY A 27 10.81 -8.80 -32.24
C GLY A 27 11.48 -7.47 -31.93
N ASN A 28 12.18 -6.90 -32.93
CA ASN A 28 12.42 -5.46 -32.94
C ASN A 28 11.05 -4.77 -32.96
N VAL A 29 10.75 -3.94 -31.96
CA VAL A 29 9.51 -3.15 -31.96
C VAL A 29 9.65 -2.06 -33.02
N VAL A 30 9.20 -2.37 -34.24
CA VAL A 30 9.00 -1.39 -35.31
C VAL A 30 7.78 -0.57 -34.92
N VAL A 31 8.02 0.48 -34.12
CA VAL A 31 6.99 1.46 -33.76
C VAL A 31 6.43 2.06 -35.04
N ASN A 32 5.19 1.73 -35.38
CA ASN A 32 4.52 2.30 -36.53
C ASN A 32 4.27 3.79 -36.26
N SER A 33 5.08 4.64 -36.88
CA SER A 33 5.10 6.09 -36.64
C SER A 33 3.79 6.78 -37.00
N VAL A 34 2.92 6.15 -37.79
CA VAL A 34 1.57 6.65 -38.08
C VAL A 34 0.63 6.41 -36.88
N LEU A 35 0.73 5.24 -36.22
CA LEU A 35 -0.12 4.90 -35.07
C LEU A 35 0.22 5.78 -33.86
N LEU A 36 1.51 5.83 -33.49
CA LEU A 36 1.99 6.64 -32.36
C LEU A 36 1.66 8.13 -32.56
N LYS A 37 1.74 8.63 -33.80
CA LYS A 37 1.39 10.03 -34.12
C LYS A 37 -0.11 10.29 -34.03
N GLY A 38 -0.96 9.30 -34.28
CA GLY A 38 -2.40 9.37 -34.03
C GLY A 38 -2.72 9.41 -32.54
N GLU A 39 -2.12 8.51 -31.75
CA GLU A 39 -2.27 8.45 -30.29
C GLU A 39 -1.80 9.74 -29.60
N MET A 40 -0.66 10.30 -30.02
CA MET A 40 -0.18 11.60 -29.52
C MET A 40 -1.06 12.78 -29.95
N LEU A 41 -1.74 12.71 -31.11
CA LEU A 41 -2.72 13.74 -31.50
C LEU A 41 -3.97 13.66 -30.61
N GLY A 42 -4.50 12.46 -30.39
CA GLY A 42 -5.63 12.23 -29.49
C GLY A 42 -5.34 12.66 -28.05
N ALA A 43 -4.13 12.36 -27.54
CA ALA A 43 -3.70 12.83 -26.22
C ALA A 43 -3.56 14.37 -26.14
N TYR A 44 -3.10 15.02 -27.23
CA TYR A 44 -3.01 16.48 -27.31
C TYR A 44 -4.39 17.16 -27.39
N GLU A 45 -5.34 16.57 -28.10
CA GLU A 45 -6.72 17.07 -28.18
C GLU A 45 -7.50 16.82 -26.88
N ALA A 46 -7.32 15.66 -26.23
CA ALA A 46 -7.84 15.40 -24.88
C ALA A 46 -7.26 16.37 -23.84
N SER A 47 -5.95 16.66 -23.91
CA SER A 47 -5.29 17.67 -23.06
C SER A 47 -5.91 19.06 -23.22
N LYS A 48 -6.17 19.51 -24.46
CA LYS A 48 -6.92 20.76 -24.72
C LYS A 48 -8.36 20.72 -24.20
N SER A 49 -9.04 19.58 -24.28
CA SER A 49 -10.39 19.44 -23.72
C SER A 49 -10.37 19.64 -22.20
N LEU A 50 -9.41 19.00 -21.51
CA LEU A 50 -9.24 19.11 -20.06
C LEU A 50 -8.85 20.54 -19.63
N GLU A 51 -7.96 21.20 -20.38
CA GLU A 51 -7.61 22.61 -20.18
C GLU A 51 -8.85 23.53 -20.35
N ALA A 52 -9.69 23.26 -21.36
CA ALA A 52 -10.94 23.99 -21.60
C ALA A 52 -12.06 23.70 -20.58
N GLU A 53 -12.05 22.56 -19.90
CA GLU A 53 -12.93 22.28 -18.77
C GLU A 53 -12.42 22.92 -17.48
N TYR A 54 -11.11 22.88 -17.22
CA TYR A 54 -10.48 23.55 -16.08
C TYR A 54 -10.71 25.07 -16.14
N ILE A 55 -10.53 25.68 -17.31
CA ILE A 55 -10.83 27.10 -17.56
C ILE A 55 -12.32 27.40 -17.36
N ARG A 56 -13.24 26.49 -17.73
CA ARG A 56 -14.68 26.66 -17.46
C ARG A 56 -15.02 26.54 -15.97
N SER A 57 -14.33 25.66 -15.23
CA SER A 57 -14.46 25.54 -13.78
C SER A 57 -14.01 26.82 -13.07
N LEU A 58 -12.86 27.37 -13.46
CA LEU A 58 -12.36 28.66 -12.94
C LEU A 58 -13.31 29.82 -13.22
N HIS A 59 -13.83 29.97 -14.44
CA HIS A 59 -14.84 30.99 -14.74
C HIS A 59 -16.11 30.83 -13.90
N LYS A 60 -16.54 29.59 -13.63
CA LYS A 60 -17.70 29.32 -12.76
C LYS A 60 -17.43 29.71 -11.30
N GLN A 61 -16.23 29.48 -10.79
CA GLN A 61 -15.82 29.92 -9.44
C GLN A 61 -15.72 31.45 -9.35
N ILE A 62 -15.14 32.12 -10.35
CA ILE A 62 -15.05 33.59 -10.41
C ILE A 62 -16.46 34.20 -10.43
N TYR A 63 -17.36 33.70 -11.27
CA TYR A 63 -18.74 34.17 -11.36
C TYR A 63 -19.52 34.00 -10.03
N LEU A 64 -19.30 32.91 -9.29
CA LEU A 64 -19.88 32.72 -7.96
C LEU A 64 -19.33 33.74 -6.95
N PHE A 65 -18.02 34.01 -6.97
CA PHE A 65 -17.39 35.05 -6.15
C PHE A 65 -17.90 36.46 -6.47
N GLU A 66 -18.15 36.78 -7.74
CA GLU A 66 -18.76 38.04 -8.16
C GLU A 66 -20.21 38.16 -7.68
N LEU A 67 -20.98 37.07 -7.75
CA LEU A 67 -22.37 37.01 -7.27
C LEU A 67 -22.46 37.20 -5.74
N GLU A 68 -21.55 36.58 -4.99
CA GLU A 68 -21.43 36.73 -3.54
C GLU A 68 -21.01 38.16 -3.15
N ASN A 69 -20.02 38.74 -3.84
CA ASN A 69 -19.64 40.15 -3.65
C ASN A 69 -20.78 41.12 -3.98
N HIS A 70 -21.58 40.83 -5.01
CA HIS A 70 -22.77 41.60 -5.35
C HIS A 70 -23.84 41.49 -4.26
N TYR A 71 -24.05 40.30 -3.69
CA TYR A 71 -24.98 40.09 -2.57
C TYR A 71 -24.54 40.87 -1.32
N LEU A 72 -23.27 40.77 -0.92
CA LEU A 72 -22.70 41.50 0.22
C LEU A 72 -22.83 43.02 0.04
N ARG A 73 -22.54 43.55 -1.16
CA ARG A 73 -22.75 44.98 -1.48
C ARG A 73 -24.23 45.39 -1.41
N LYS A 74 -25.16 44.49 -1.77
CA LYS A 74 -26.60 44.74 -1.68
C LYS A 74 -27.10 44.77 -0.23
N GLU A 75 -26.55 43.96 0.66
CA GLU A 75 -26.89 44.02 2.09
C GLU A 75 -26.26 45.26 2.78
N LEU A 76 -25.01 45.63 2.47
CA LEU A 76 -24.44 46.91 2.92
C LEU A 76 -25.25 48.12 2.39
N GLY A 77 -25.89 47.99 1.22
CA GLY A 77 -26.78 49.01 0.65
C GLY A 77 -28.12 49.18 1.37
N LYS A 78 -28.52 48.26 2.26
CA LYS A 78 -29.78 48.35 3.02
C LYS A 78 -29.64 49.04 4.38
N THR A 79 -28.44 49.12 4.94
CA THR A 79 -28.22 49.57 6.32
C THR A 79 -28.09 51.09 6.49
N GLY A 80 -28.54 51.89 5.51
CA GLY A 80 -28.43 53.36 5.54
C GLY A 80 -29.65 54.08 4.95
N GLY A 81 -30.67 54.35 5.77
CA GLY A 81 -31.77 55.24 5.41
C GLY A 81 -33.06 55.14 6.25
N SER A 82 -33.20 56.04 7.23
CA SER A 82 -34.45 56.60 7.81
C SER A 82 -35.69 55.71 8.09
N ASP A 83 -36.08 55.65 9.37
CA ASP A 83 -37.41 55.29 9.92
C ASP A 83 -38.50 56.28 9.45
N PRO A 84 -39.79 55.89 9.22
CA PRO A 84 -40.76 55.81 10.34
C PRO A 84 -41.92 54.78 10.25
N LEU A 85 -42.31 54.25 11.43
CA LEU A 85 -43.68 53.96 11.92
C LEU A 85 -44.52 52.73 11.43
N LEU A 86 -45.27 52.16 12.40
CA LEU A 86 -46.55 51.40 12.30
C LEU A 86 -46.49 49.96 11.70
N ASP A 87 -47.25 48.95 12.17
CA ASP A 87 -48.21 48.81 13.30
C ASP A 87 -48.38 47.32 13.73
N LYS A 88 -48.84 47.09 14.97
CA LYS A 88 -49.53 45.90 15.54
C LYS A 88 -49.22 44.44 15.10
N ARG A 89 -48.93 43.63 16.14
CA ARG A 89 -49.51 42.29 16.47
C ARG A 89 -49.03 41.05 15.65
N ASP A 90 -49.00 39.83 16.21
CA ASP A 90 -49.40 39.33 17.55
C ASP A 90 -48.46 38.19 18.06
N GLU A 91 -48.78 37.72 19.26
CA GLU A 91 -48.36 36.57 20.09
C GLU A 91 -47.95 35.27 19.33
N ASP A 92 -47.21 34.29 19.89
CA ASP A 92 -46.74 34.05 21.27
C ASP A 92 -45.44 33.19 21.29
N GLY A 93 -44.90 32.88 22.48
CA GLY A 93 -44.26 31.56 22.69
C GLY A 93 -42.76 31.44 23.00
N MET A 94 -42.11 32.40 23.68
CA MET A 94 -40.75 32.15 24.25
C MET A 94 -40.46 32.88 25.58
N LYS A 95 -41.32 32.72 26.59
CA LYS A 95 -41.07 33.21 27.96
C LYS A 95 -40.47 32.12 28.86
N LYS A 96 -39.13 32.10 29.06
CA LYS A 96 -38.46 31.74 30.34
C LYS A 96 -36.93 31.92 30.44
N ALA A 97 -36.37 32.90 29.72
CA ALA A 97 -35.09 33.54 30.03
C ALA A 97 -35.17 35.00 29.50
N THR A 98 -34.73 36.07 30.16
CA THR A 98 -33.95 36.21 31.41
C THR A 98 -34.46 37.42 32.21
N THR A 99 -35.11 37.24 33.35
CA THR A 99 -35.57 38.34 34.21
C THR A 99 -34.46 38.85 35.13
N ASN A 100 -33.48 39.59 34.58
CA ASN A 100 -32.62 40.56 35.29
C ASN A 100 -31.66 41.31 34.33
N ALA A 101 -32.19 41.91 33.25
CA ALA A 101 -31.38 42.68 32.29
C ALA A 101 -32.00 44.01 31.84
N ASN A 102 -33.21 44.37 32.31
CA ASN A 102 -33.99 45.51 31.81
C ASN A 102 -33.95 46.72 32.76
N ALA A 103 -32.75 47.22 33.07
CA ALA A 103 -32.60 48.63 33.41
C ALA A 103 -32.43 49.43 32.10
N PRO A 104 -33.13 50.55 31.88
CA PRO A 104 -32.92 51.37 30.69
C PRO A 104 -31.50 51.95 30.72
N MET A 105 -30.68 51.53 29.75
CA MET A 105 -29.29 51.97 29.60
C MET A 105 -29.27 53.49 29.38
N THR A 106 -28.49 54.23 30.18
CA THR A 106 -28.48 55.70 30.11
C THR A 106 -27.86 56.18 28.80
N ASP A 107 -28.19 57.40 28.36
CA ASP A 107 -27.70 57.90 27.08
C ASP A 107 -26.18 58.11 27.06
N ASP A 108 -25.55 58.34 28.22
CA ASP A 108 -24.08 58.31 28.37
C ASP A 108 -23.51 56.91 28.07
N GLN A 109 -24.10 55.85 28.65
CA GLN A 109 -23.71 54.45 28.39
C GLN A 109 -23.97 54.06 26.93
N ARG A 110 -25.02 54.61 26.31
CA ARG A 110 -25.33 54.45 24.88
C ARG A 110 -24.26 55.11 24.01
N ALA A 111 -23.84 56.33 24.34
CA ALA A 111 -22.78 57.04 23.64
C ALA A 111 -21.42 56.33 23.80
N GLU A 112 -21.08 55.85 24.99
CA GLU A 112 -19.85 55.09 25.26
C GLU A 112 -19.81 53.78 24.45
N LEU A 113 -20.89 53.01 24.43
CA LEU A 113 -20.98 51.78 23.63
C LEU A 113 -20.88 52.04 22.12
N ILE A 114 -21.50 53.11 21.62
CA ILE A 114 -21.39 53.53 20.21
C ILE A 114 -19.93 53.90 19.88
N ASN A 115 -19.26 54.66 20.73
CA ASN A 115 -17.86 55.05 20.52
C ASN A 115 -16.91 53.85 20.52
N ASP A 116 -17.11 52.87 21.42
CA ASP A 116 -16.30 51.66 21.46
C ASP A 116 -16.55 50.73 20.25
N LEU A 117 -17.79 50.67 19.74
CA LEU A 117 -18.12 49.98 18.48
C LEU A 117 -17.46 50.67 17.28
N VAL A 118 -17.53 51.99 17.18
CA VAL A 118 -16.86 52.76 16.10
C VAL A 118 -15.35 52.54 16.12
N ARG A 119 -14.72 52.55 17.30
CA ARG A 119 -13.30 52.23 17.48
C ARG A 119 -12.96 50.81 16.98
N LYS A 120 -13.73 49.80 17.41
CA LYS A 120 -13.55 48.40 16.99
C LYS A 120 -13.75 48.21 15.47
N CYS A 121 -14.71 48.90 14.86
CA CYS A 121 -14.87 48.92 13.40
C CYS A 121 -13.63 49.48 12.70
N GLY A 122 -13.04 50.57 13.21
CA GLY A 122 -11.77 51.11 12.70
C GLY A 122 -10.62 50.10 12.77
N GLU A 123 -10.42 49.47 13.94
CA GLU A 123 -9.39 48.44 14.13
C GLU A 123 -9.55 47.20 13.23
N ILE A 124 -10.80 46.81 12.93
CA ILE A 124 -11.10 45.73 11.98
C ILE A 124 -10.83 46.17 10.54
N GLN A 125 -11.20 47.40 10.19
CA GLN A 125 -11.03 47.95 8.84
C GLN A 125 -9.55 48.16 8.48
N GLU A 126 -8.72 48.58 9.45
CA GLU A 126 -7.27 48.67 9.28
C GLU A 126 -6.62 47.29 9.11
N LYS A 127 -6.99 46.30 9.94
CA LYS A 127 -6.53 44.90 9.79
C LYS A 127 -6.92 44.30 8.44
N LEU A 128 -8.14 44.56 7.97
CA LEU A 128 -8.61 44.10 6.66
C LEU A 128 -7.84 44.76 5.52
N ALA A 129 -7.52 46.05 5.61
CA ALA A 129 -6.67 46.74 4.63
C ALA A 129 -5.25 46.16 4.59
N HIS A 130 -4.67 45.82 5.74
CA HIS A 130 -3.37 45.16 5.84
C HIS A 130 -3.39 43.73 5.25
N GLU A 131 -4.41 42.92 5.55
CA GLU A 131 -4.58 41.57 4.97
C GLU A 131 -4.71 41.66 3.44
N ILE A 132 -5.51 42.60 2.91
CA ILE A 132 -5.65 42.82 1.46
C ILE A 132 -4.32 43.22 0.81
N ALA A 133 -3.53 44.09 1.45
CA ALA A 133 -2.21 44.47 0.95
C ALA A 133 -1.24 43.27 0.88
N LEU A 134 -1.18 42.47 1.95
CA LEU A 134 -0.35 41.26 2.01
C LEU A 134 -0.77 40.22 0.97
N ARG A 135 -2.08 40.01 0.76
CA ARG A 135 -2.60 39.11 -0.28
C ARG A 135 -2.27 39.58 -1.69
N LYS A 136 -2.25 40.90 -1.91
CA LYS A 136 -1.84 41.47 -3.20
C LYS A 136 -0.35 41.23 -3.46
N GLU A 137 0.52 41.47 -2.49
CA GLU A 137 1.96 41.20 -2.60
C GLU A 137 2.24 39.71 -2.89
N GLN A 138 1.54 38.79 -2.21
CA GLN A 138 1.61 37.35 -2.51
C GLN A 138 1.21 37.03 -3.96
N MET A 139 0.17 37.69 -4.49
CA MET A 139 -0.30 37.50 -5.87
C MET A 139 0.66 38.08 -6.92
N ASP A 140 1.29 39.22 -6.62
CA ASP A 140 2.33 39.82 -7.47
C ASP A 140 3.59 38.93 -7.52
N ILE A 141 4.01 38.34 -6.38
CA ILE A 141 5.10 37.34 -6.32
C ILE A 141 4.75 36.10 -7.14
N PHE A 142 3.55 35.54 -6.95
CA PHE A 142 3.09 34.34 -7.69
C PHE A 142 3.02 34.60 -9.21
N THR A 143 2.68 35.82 -9.62
CA THR A 143 2.69 36.25 -11.02
C THR A 143 4.12 36.31 -11.59
N GLN A 144 5.11 36.75 -10.82
CA GLN A 144 6.51 36.70 -11.22
C GLN A 144 7.03 35.25 -11.35
N ASP A 145 6.68 34.36 -10.41
CA ASP A 145 7.04 32.94 -10.50
C ASP A 145 6.46 32.27 -11.75
N ILE A 146 5.19 32.54 -12.09
CA ILE A 146 4.56 32.04 -13.34
C ILE A 146 5.33 32.53 -14.57
N LEU A 147 5.72 33.81 -14.61
CA LEU A 147 6.50 34.37 -15.73
C LEU A 147 7.90 33.74 -15.83
N ARG A 148 8.56 33.45 -14.70
CA ARG A 148 9.86 32.76 -14.68
C ARG A 148 9.73 31.32 -15.18
N LEU A 149 8.77 30.56 -14.65
CA LEU A 149 8.48 29.18 -15.07
C LEU A 149 8.13 29.08 -16.57
N LYS A 150 7.44 30.08 -17.14
CA LYS A 150 7.21 30.15 -18.58
C LYS A 150 8.52 30.30 -19.37
N GLY A 151 9.43 31.17 -18.93
CA GLY A 151 10.76 31.32 -19.54
C GLY A 151 11.61 30.05 -19.45
N GLU A 152 11.60 29.39 -18.29
CA GLU A 152 12.25 28.09 -18.07
C GLU A 152 11.71 27.00 -19.02
N LYS A 153 10.37 26.91 -19.17
CA LYS A 153 9.71 26.01 -20.13
C LYS A 153 10.13 26.27 -21.58
N GLU A 154 10.24 27.53 -21.99
CA GLU A 154 10.69 27.89 -23.35
C GLU A 154 12.18 27.57 -23.59
N MET A 155 13.03 27.62 -22.57
CA MET A 155 14.43 27.16 -22.65
C MET A 155 14.54 25.63 -22.73
N LEU A 156 13.76 24.91 -21.91
CA LEU A 156 13.72 23.44 -21.94
C LEU A 156 13.21 22.91 -23.29
N LEU A 157 12.21 23.55 -23.90
CA LEU A 157 11.71 23.18 -25.21
C LEU A 157 12.79 23.28 -26.30
N LYS A 158 13.57 24.38 -26.31
CA LYS A 158 14.71 24.57 -27.22
C LYS A 158 15.83 23.55 -26.97
N SER A 159 16.07 23.19 -25.71
CA SER A 159 17.04 22.16 -25.32
C SER A 159 16.64 20.78 -25.85
N ASN A 160 15.36 20.40 -25.73
CA ASN A 160 14.87 19.12 -26.22
C ASN A 160 14.86 19.06 -27.75
N GLN A 161 14.45 20.12 -28.46
CA GLN A 161 14.58 20.19 -29.93
C GLN A 161 16.03 19.94 -30.42
N LYS A 162 17.03 20.40 -29.67
CA LYS A 162 18.45 20.13 -29.99
C LYS A 162 18.85 18.66 -29.72
N LYS A 163 18.28 18.02 -28.68
CA LYS A 163 18.49 16.58 -28.41
C LYS A 163 17.84 15.72 -29.51
N ASP A 164 16.65 16.08 -29.97
CA ASP A 164 15.94 15.36 -31.03
C ASP A 164 16.72 15.36 -32.35
N HIS A 165 17.38 16.48 -32.68
CA HIS A 165 18.30 16.56 -33.82
C HIS A 165 19.52 15.62 -33.66
N LEU A 166 20.17 15.62 -32.50
CA LEU A 166 21.30 14.72 -32.20
C LEU A 166 20.88 13.24 -32.25
N ILE A 167 19.67 12.91 -31.80
CA ILE A 167 19.09 11.56 -31.89
C ILE A 167 18.85 11.17 -33.36
N GLY A 168 18.58 12.12 -34.25
CA GLY A 168 18.52 11.92 -35.70
C GLY A 168 19.87 11.49 -36.28
N GLU A 169 20.92 12.28 -36.03
CA GLU A 169 22.30 12.02 -36.49
C GLU A 169 22.83 10.67 -35.98
N LEU A 170 22.54 10.34 -34.72
CA LEU A 170 22.86 9.04 -34.12
C LEU A 170 22.16 7.86 -34.82
N LYS A 171 20.88 8.01 -35.19
CA LYS A 171 20.14 6.96 -35.93
C LYS A 171 20.71 6.74 -37.33
N GLU A 172 21.08 7.81 -38.02
CA GLU A 172 21.74 7.73 -39.34
C GLU A 172 23.10 7.02 -39.23
N THR A 173 23.92 7.40 -38.24
CA THR A 173 25.21 6.75 -37.94
C THR A 173 25.04 5.25 -37.63
N ILE A 174 24.03 4.88 -36.81
CA ILE A 174 23.72 3.48 -36.47
C ILE A 174 23.31 2.68 -37.71
N ASN A 175 22.52 3.27 -38.63
CA ASN A 175 22.14 2.61 -39.88
C ASN A 175 23.36 2.39 -40.79
N THR A 176 24.28 3.34 -40.89
CA THR A 176 25.54 3.18 -41.64
C THR A 176 26.40 2.05 -41.08
N LEU A 177 26.60 2.00 -39.76
CA LEU A 177 27.34 0.92 -39.09
C LEU A 177 26.68 -0.44 -39.27
N LYS A 178 25.33 -0.50 -39.22
CA LYS A 178 24.58 -1.73 -39.45
C LYS A 178 24.76 -2.28 -40.87
N ASN A 179 24.78 -1.40 -41.88
CA ASN A 179 25.03 -1.81 -43.26
C ASN A 179 26.46 -2.35 -43.45
N GLN A 180 27.46 -1.71 -42.82
CA GLN A 180 28.84 -2.21 -42.82
C GLN A 180 28.98 -3.58 -42.14
N LEU A 181 28.22 -3.83 -41.07
CA LEU A 181 28.23 -5.13 -40.38
C LEU A 181 27.72 -6.27 -41.27
N VAL A 182 26.68 -6.04 -42.08
CA VAL A 182 26.17 -7.02 -43.07
C VAL A 182 27.24 -7.33 -44.12
N GLU A 183 27.95 -6.31 -44.62
CA GLU A 183 29.04 -6.49 -45.59
C GLU A 183 30.22 -7.32 -45.02
N VAL A 184 30.43 -7.27 -43.69
CA VAL A 184 31.42 -8.11 -43.00
C VAL A 184 30.91 -9.54 -42.80
N GLU A 185 29.61 -9.72 -42.52
CA GLU A 185 28.98 -11.04 -42.35
C GLU A 185 29.01 -11.86 -43.66
N GLU A 186 28.71 -11.24 -44.80
CA GLU A 186 28.82 -11.89 -46.12
C GLU A 186 30.26 -12.34 -46.44
N LYS A 187 31.26 -11.50 -46.12
CA LYS A 187 32.68 -11.84 -46.28
C LYS A 187 33.11 -12.98 -45.36
N PHE A 188 32.58 -13.03 -44.14
CA PHE A 188 32.86 -14.11 -43.19
C PHE A 188 32.29 -15.45 -43.65
N GLU A 189 31.02 -15.50 -44.08
CA GLU A 189 30.43 -16.73 -44.64
C GLU A 189 31.15 -17.19 -45.92
N THR A 190 31.59 -16.25 -46.77
CA THR A 190 32.42 -16.57 -47.95
C THR A 190 33.74 -17.23 -47.55
N CYS A 191 34.43 -16.70 -46.52
CA CYS A 191 35.67 -17.27 -45.99
C CYS A 191 35.46 -18.67 -45.37
N LYS A 192 34.37 -18.85 -44.62
CA LYS A 192 33.94 -20.11 -44.01
C LYS A 192 33.63 -21.19 -45.07
N GLN A 193 33.00 -20.81 -46.19
CA GLN A 193 32.78 -21.72 -47.32
C GLN A 193 34.11 -22.16 -47.96
N ALA A 194 35.03 -21.23 -48.21
CA ALA A 194 36.36 -21.53 -48.75
C ALA A 194 37.17 -22.46 -47.82
N LEU A 195 37.17 -22.20 -46.51
CA LEU A 195 37.79 -23.06 -45.50
C LEU A 195 37.17 -24.47 -45.49
N THR A 196 35.84 -24.56 -45.59
CA THR A 196 35.13 -25.86 -45.67
C THR A 196 35.55 -26.66 -46.90
N MET A 197 35.75 -26.01 -48.06
CA MET A 197 36.27 -26.66 -49.27
C MET A 197 37.71 -27.16 -49.10
N GLU A 198 38.61 -26.36 -48.50
CA GLU A 198 40.00 -26.76 -48.26
C GLU A 198 40.10 -27.92 -47.25
N VAL A 199 39.30 -27.93 -46.18
CA VAL A 199 39.21 -29.08 -45.26
C VAL A 199 38.72 -30.34 -45.99
N LYS A 200 37.73 -30.21 -46.87
CA LYS A 200 37.23 -31.32 -47.70
C LYS A 200 38.29 -31.80 -48.70
N ARG A 201 39.11 -30.89 -49.25
CA ARG A 201 40.26 -31.22 -50.12
C ARG A 201 41.35 -31.98 -49.35
N ARG A 202 41.70 -31.54 -48.14
CA ARG A 202 42.69 -32.23 -47.27
C ARG A 202 42.23 -33.64 -46.90
N LYS A 203 40.97 -33.83 -46.48
CA LYS A 203 40.34 -35.16 -46.27
C LYS A 203 40.18 -36.01 -47.54
N GLY A 204 40.39 -35.44 -48.71
CA GLY A 204 40.52 -36.17 -49.98
C GLY A 204 41.97 -36.54 -50.31
N LEU A 205 42.94 -35.78 -49.81
CA LEU A 205 44.37 -36.04 -49.95
C LEU A 205 44.83 -37.09 -48.92
N GLU A 206 44.37 -36.99 -47.67
CA GLU A 206 44.65 -37.92 -46.57
C GLU A 206 44.30 -39.36 -46.97
N ARG A 207 43.08 -39.61 -47.48
CA ARG A 207 42.69 -40.95 -47.98
C ARG A 207 43.55 -41.47 -49.14
N LYS A 208 44.03 -40.60 -50.04
CA LYS A 208 44.97 -40.98 -51.12
C LYS A 208 46.40 -41.24 -50.61
N ILE A 209 46.73 -40.74 -49.43
CA ILE A 209 47.98 -41.02 -48.72
C ILE A 209 47.84 -42.33 -47.94
N GLU A 210 46.73 -42.56 -47.24
CA GLU A 210 46.41 -43.83 -46.57
C GLU A 210 46.37 -45.00 -47.57
N GLU A 211 45.72 -44.84 -48.72
CA GLU A 211 45.68 -45.81 -49.83
C GLU A 211 47.08 -46.14 -50.38
N LYS A 212 48.02 -45.19 -50.35
CA LYS A 212 49.42 -45.43 -50.73
C LYS A 212 50.25 -46.06 -49.60
N ILE A 213 50.04 -45.65 -48.35
CA ILE A 213 50.78 -46.14 -47.18
C ILE A 213 50.40 -47.58 -46.85
N GLY A 214 49.13 -47.96 -47.02
CA GLY A 214 48.68 -49.36 -46.88
C GLY A 214 49.37 -50.33 -47.86
N ASN A 215 49.81 -49.83 -49.02
CA ASN A 215 50.60 -50.59 -50.01
C ASN A 215 52.11 -50.61 -49.73
N VAL A 216 52.58 -49.95 -48.66
CA VAL A 216 54.01 -49.81 -48.31
C VAL A 216 54.35 -50.46 -46.95
N LEU A 217 53.39 -50.53 -46.01
CA LEU A 217 53.59 -51.08 -44.66
C LEU A 217 53.61 -52.63 -44.57
N THR A 218 54.00 -53.33 -45.64
CA THR A 218 54.24 -54.78 -45.65
C THR A 218 55.69 -55.17 -45.38
N LEU A 219 56.58 -54.21 -45.10
CA LEU A 219 58.01 -54.45 -44.85
C LEU A 219 58.53 -53.81 -43.54
N GLU A 220 59.00 -54.71 -42.69
CA GLU A 220 60.00 -54.57 -41.62
C GLU A 220 59.68 -53.79 -40.32
N MET A 221 60.31 -54.30 -39.25
CA MET A 221 60.21 -53.89 -37.84
C MET A 221 61.63 -53.79 -37.28
N SER A 222 61.96 -52.76 -36.48
CA SER A 222 62.87 -52.93 -35.31
C SER A 222 63.10 -51.68 -34.45
N LEU A 223 62.87 -51.87 -33.14
CA LEU A 223 63.48 -51.26 -31.95
C LEU A 223 63.49 -49.71 -31.70
N PRO A 224 63.66 -49.28 -30.41
CA PRO A 224 63.23 -47.94 -29.98
C PRO A 224 64.23 -47.15 -29.07
N SER A 225 63.87 -45.90 -28.73
CA SER A 225 63.59 -45.44 -27.34
C SER A 225 63.98 -43.97 -27.08
N VAL A 226 63.21 -43.30 -26.19
CA VAL A 226 63.49 -41.98 -25.54
C VAL A 226 63.51 -40.78 -26.52
N ASP A 227 62.96 -39.59 -26.21
CA ASP A 227 62.53 -39.04 -24.92
C ASP A 227 61.06 -38.54 -24.90
N SER A 228 60.61 -38.25 -23.69
CA SER A 228 59.36 -37.62 -23.27
C SER A 228 59.10 -36.24 -23.90
N GLN A 229 57.86 -36.01 -24.36
CA GLN A 229 57.06 -34.75 -24.29
C GLN A 229 55.75 -34.80 -25.14
N LEU A 230 55.06 -35.95 -25.24
CA LEU A 230 53.68 -35.94 -25.81
C LEU A 230 52.71 -36.97 -25.20
N GLN A 231 52.85 -37.27 -23.90
CA GLN A 231 51.93 -38.12 -23.12
C GLN A 231 50.58 -37.42 -22.79
N LYS A 232 50.02 -36.68 -23.76
CA LYS A 232 48.82 -35.84 -23.64
C LYS A 232 47.84 -36.00 -24.83
N LYS A 233 47.61 -37.24 -25.29
CA LYS A 233 46.57 -37.51 -26.32
C LYS A 233 45.83 -38.85 -26.23
N VAL A 234 46.11 -39.71 -25.23
CA VAL A 234 45.49 -41.06 -25.13
C VAL A 234 44.48 -41.13 -23.98
N THR A 235 43.44 -40.30 -24.08
CA THR A 235 42.15 -40.45 -23.37
C THR A 235 41.05 -39.61 -24.07
N PHE A 236 41.08 -39.61 -25.41
CA PHE A 236 39.92 -39.26 -26.21
C PHE A 236 39.04 -40.51 -26.37
N GLN A 237 37.71 -40.33 -26.45
CA GLN A 237 36.71 -41.37 -26.75
C GLN A 237 36.70 -42.63 -25.84
N ALA A 238 35.74 -42.65 -24.91
CA ALA A 238 35.22 -43.89 -24.30
C ALA A 238 33.71 -43.77 -24.04
N ASP A 239 33.29 -42.76 -23.29
CA ASP A 239 31.88 -42.48 -22.99
C ASP A 239 31.20 -41.64 -24.09
N GLU A 240 31.10 -42.23 -25.27
CA GLU A 240 30.19 -41.79 -26.32
C GLU A 240 28.76 -42.35 -26.09
N LEU A 241 27.78 -41.76 -26.79
CA LEU A 241 26.43 -42.29 -27.12
C LEU A 241 25.44 -42.73 -26.01
N LYS A 242 25.85 -43.14 -24.79
CA LYS A 242 24.99 -43.96 -23.91
C LYS A 242 23.81 -43.29 -23.20
N LYS A 243 23.58 -41.97 -23.35
CA LYS A 243 22.48 -41.25 -22.66
C LYS A 243 21.65 -40.31 -23.54
N ILE A 244 21.45 -40.71 -24.80
CA ILE A 244 20.20 -40.43 -25.51
C ILE A 244 19.50 -41.79 -25.68
N ILE A 245 18.30 -41.96 -25.11
CA ILE A 245 17.23 -42.95 -25.42
C ILE A 245 16.32 -43.17 -24.20
N TYR A 246 15.01 -43.32 -24.47
CA TYR A 246 13.86 -43.61 -23.58
C TYR A 246 13.26 -42.51 -22.70
N ASN A 247 11.91 -42.47 -22.72
CA ASN A 247 10.99 -41.56 -22.03
C ASN A 247 10.16 -42.33 -20.97
N SER A 248 9.22 -41.63 -20.32
CA SER A 248 7.83 -41.99 -19.89
C SER A 248 7.42 -43.46 -19.61
N GLU A 249 6.41 -43.77 -18.79
CA GLU A 249 5.21 -43.05 -18.31
C GLU A 249 5.14 -43.12 -16.74
N GLU A 250 4.07 -42.85 -15.96
CA GLU A 250 2.62 -42.82 -16.19
C GLU A 250 1.89 -41.89 -15.18
N GLN A 251 0.60 -41.60 -15.40
CA GLN A 251 -0.28 -40.85 -14.48
C GLN A 251 -1.63 -41.57 -14.30
N THR A 252 -2.28 -41.37 -13.14
CA THR A 252 -3.66 -41.79 -12.88
C THR A 252 -4.51 -40.66 -12.28
N LEU A 253 -5.83 -40.81 -12.40
CA LEU A 253 -6.93 -39.87 -12.12
C LEU A 253 -8.14 -40.69 -11.60
N PRO A 254 -9.25 -40.11 -11.08
CA PRO A 254 -9.52 -38.71 -10.70
C PRO A 254 -10.15 -38.54 -9.29
N LYS A 255 -10.46 -37.30 -8.88
CA LYS A 255 -11.80 -36.86 -8.42
C LYS A 255 -11.88 -35.33 -8.21
N TYR A 256 -13.10 -34.79 -8.23
CA TYR A 256 -13.41 -33.34 -8.15
C TYR A 256 -13.90 -32.91 -6.74
N SER A 257 -13.61 -31.67 -6.35
CA SER A 257 -14.41 -30.86 -5.41
C SER A 257 -14.11 -29.36 -5.58
N LEU A 258 -14.84 -28.48 -4.88
CA LEU A 258 -14.77 -27.02 -5.01
C LEU A 258 -13.48 -26.41 -4.43
N SER A 259 -12.65 -25.78 -5.28
CA SER A 259 -11.57 -24.87 -4.84
C SER A 259 -11.15 -23.80 -5.88
N GLN A 260 -11.71 -23.83 -7.10
CA GLN A 260 -11.20 -23.07 -8.27
C GLN A 260 -11.53 -21.55 -8.29
N ALA A 261 -12.02 -20.98 -7.19
CA ALA A 261 -12.30 -19.55 -7.07
C ALA A 261 -11.03 -18.73 -6.72
N GLN A 262 -10.17 -19.26 -5.85
CA GLN A 262 -8.98 -18.53 -5.37
C GLN A 262 -7.73 -18.76 -6.23
N SER A 263 -7.62 -19.91 -6.92
CA SER A 263 -6.47 -20.27 -7.78
C SER A 263 -6.42 -19.55 -9.14
N LYS A 264 -7.19 -18.46 -9.33
CA LYS A 264 -7.12 -17.61 -10.53
C LYS A 264 -6.40 -16.28 -10.31
N LEU A 265 -6.15 -15.89 -9.06
CA LEU A 265 -5.27 -14.77 -8.72
C LEU A 265 -3.80 -15.23 -8.55
N MET A 266 -3.58 -16.52 -8.22
CA MET A 266 -2.26 -17.15 -8.11
C MET A 266 -2.13 -18.25 -9.18
N GLY A 267 -1.26 -18.06 -10.17
CA GLY A 267 -1.22 -18.86 -11.40
C GLY A 267 -0.87 -20.35 -11.23
N GLU A 268 -1.34 -21.21 -12.15
CA GLU A 268 -1.17 -22.68 -12.08
C GLU A 268 0.31 -23.13 -11.95
N PRO A 269 0.67 -23.90 -10.91
CA PRO A 269 2.02 -24.42 -10.74
C PRO A 269 2.30 -25.65 -11.63
N LYS A 270 2.50 -25.44 -12.93
CA LYS A 270 3.05 -26.49 -13.82
C LYS A 270 4.55 -26.61 -13.62
N ARG A 271 4.92 -27.54 -12.71
CA ARG A 271 6.28 -27.96 -12.29
C ARG A 271 7.41 -27.49 -13.22
N LYS A 272 7.96 -26.31 -12.90
CA LYS A 272 9.25 -25.78 -13.33
C LYS A 272 9.95 -25.23 -12.09
N GLU A 273 11.27 -25.26 -12.10
CA GLU A 273 12.11 -24.72 -11.03
C GLU A 273 12.07 -23.18 -11.07
N GLY A 274 11.95 -22.54 -9.91
CA GLY A 274 12.09 -21.08 -9.75
C GLY A 274 11.11 -20.21 -10.55
N THR A 275 9.87 -20.07 -10.08
CA THR A 275 8.93 -19.07 -10.60
C THR A 275 8.87 -17.87 -9.66
N ASP A 276 9.57 -16.78 -10.00
CA ASP A 276 9.41 -15.49 -9.34
C ASP A 276 8.00 -14.93 -9.59
N ILE A 277 7.30 -14.52 -8.53
CA ILE A 277 5.99 -13.86 -8.65
C ILE A 277 6.19 -12.34 -8.57
N LYS A 278 5.83 -11.65 -9.65
CA LYS A 278 5.61 -10.20 -9.61
C LYS A 278 4.20 -9.94 -9.10
N GLU A 279 4.09 -9.07 -8.11
CA GLU A 279 2.81 -8.50 -7.71
C GLU A 279 2.60 -7.21 -8.52
N ASP A 280 1.47 -7.08 -9.23
CA ASP A 280 1.10 -5.86 -9.97
C ASP A 280 0.57 -4.77 -9.02
N LEU A 281 1.37 -4.52 -7.97
CA LEU A 281 1.13 -3.59 -6.88
C LEU A 281 1.92 -2.31 -7.14
N LEU A 282 1.22 -1.23 -7.50
CA LEU A 282 1.86 0.05 -7.80
C LEU A 282 2.12 0.78 -6.48
N SER A 283 3.38 0.72 -6.02
CA SER A 283 3.82 1.40 -4.80
C SER A 283 4.64 2.65 -5.11
N GLY A 284 4.13 3.81 -4.69
CA GLY A 284 4.82 5.10 -4.78
C GLY A 284 5.46 5.46 -3.44
N VAL A 285 6.78 5.48 -3.38
CA VAL A 285 7.54 5.95 -2.21
C VAL A 285 7.90 7.42 -2.41
N THR A 286 7.19 8.28 -1.69
CA THR A 286 7.40 9.73 -1.68
C THR A 286 8.24 10.13 -0.48
N VAL A 287 9.48 10.55 -0.70
CA VAL A 287 10.34 11.06 0.38
C VAL A 287 10.20 12.58 0.48
N ALA A 288 9.64 13.06 1.58
CA ALA A 288 9.48 14.47 1.90
C ALA A 288 10.49 14.86 3.00
N ARG A 289 11.67 15.35 2.59
CA ARG A 289 12.74 15.72 3.54
C ARG A 289 12.46 17.08 4.17
N ARG A 290 13.15 17.37 5.28
CA ARG A 290 13.29 18.75 5.73
C ARG A 290 14.70 19.23 5.42
N LYS A 291 14.80 20.34 4.67
CA LYS A 291 16.03 21.11 4.62
C LYS A 291 16.17 21.80 5.96
N TRP A 292 17.34 21.59 6.56
CA TRP A 292 17.75 22.32 7.73
C TRP A 292 18.12 23.74 7.31
N PHE A 293 17.59 24.70 8.06
CA PHE A 293 17.95 26.11 8.14
C PHE A 293 17.49 27.13 7.10
N THR A 294 16.89 28.17 7.68
CA THR A 294 17.34 29.56 7.53
C THR A 294 18.36 30.02 8.60
N ASN A 295 18.42 29.39 9.79
CA ASN A 295 19.15 29.91 10.98
C ASN A 295 20.27 28.99 11.56
N GLU A 296 21.16 28.50 10.70
CA GLU A 296 22.15 27.44 11.03
C GLU A 296 23.11 27.80 12.19
N GLN A 297 23.59 29.04 12.23
CA GLN A 297 24.50 29.50 13.29
C GLN A 297 23.75 29.81 14.59
N ASP A 298 22.51 30.32 14.49
CA ASP A 298 21.71 30.72 15.65
C ASP A 298 21.28 29.51 16.48
N PHE A 299 20.97 28.38 15.83
CA PHE A 299 20.74 27.10 16.51
C PHE A 299 21.98 26.65 17.30
N MET A 300 23.17 26.71 16.69
CA MET A 300 24.43 26.35 17.36
C MET A 300 24.73 27.24 18.58
N ASN A 301 24.21 28.47 18.57
CA ASN A 301 24.27 29.44 19.67
C ASN A 301 23.13 29.27 20.71
N GLY A 302 22.25 28.27 20.58
CA GLY A 302 21.17 27.96 21.53
C GLY A 302 19.75 28.40 21.12
N SER A 303 19.56 28.91 19.91
CA SER A 303 18.21 29.21 19.39
C SER A 303 17.46 27.94 18.98
N LYS A 304 16.13 28.01 18.80
CA LYS A 304 15.38 26.90 18.20
C LYS A 304 15.75 26.74 16.71
N PRO A 305 15.85 25.51 16.19
CA PRO A 305 16.07 25.27 14.77
C PRO A 305 14.82 25.61 13.96
N ILE A 306 15.02 26.31 12.84
CA ILE A 306 13.99 26.56 11.82
C ILE A 306 14.24 25.59 10.66
N VAL A 307 13.24 24.78 10.33
CA VAL A 307 13.31 23.79 9.25
C VAL A 307 12.25 24.07 8.18
N ARG A 308 12.57 23.79 6.91
CA ARG A 308 11.63 23.89 5.79
C ARG A 308 11.49 22.55 5.09
N GLN A 309 10.25 22.10 4.85
CA GLN A 309 9.99 20.91 4.06
C GLN A 309 10.43 21.12 2.60
N ILE A 310 11.13 20.13 2.04
CA ILE A 310 11.50 20.05 0.62
C ILE A 310 11.19 18.65 0.10
N GLY A 311 10.40 18.61 -0.97
CA GLY A 311 9.87 17.42 -1.61
C GLY A 311 8.52 17.76 -2.26
N PRO A 312 7.83 16.76 -2.85
CA PRO A 312 8.20 15.34 -2.85
C PRO A 312 9.46 15.04 -3.66
N TYR A 313 10.20 14.00 -3.27
CA TYR A 313 11.10 13.26 -4.16
C TYR A 313 10.51 11.86 -4.31
N THR A 314 10.05 11.55 -5.52
CA THR A 314 9.10 10.46 -5.76
C THR A 314 9.76 9.31 -6.50
N TYR A 315 9.59 8.11 -5.96
CA TYR A 315 10.07 6.86 -6.55
C TYR A 315 8.90 5.92 -6.77
N GLU A 316 8.88 5.27 -7.93
CA GLU A 316 8.10 4.05 -8.14
C GLU A 316 8.92 2.88 -7.56
N GLN A 317 8.33 2.16 -6.61
CA GLN A 317 8.85 0.90 -6.11
C GLN A 317 8.09 -0.24 -6.78
N SER A 318 8.85 -1.19 -7.35
CA SER A 318 8.34 -2.50 -7.74
C SER A 318 8.85 -3.56 -6.77
N THR A 319 7.96 -4.43 -6.31
CA THR A 319 8.28 -5.55 -5.41
C THR A 319 8.05 -6.87 -6.13
N CYS A 320 8.98 -7.81 -5.97
CA CYS A 320 8.91 -9.15 -6.53
C CYS A 320 9.08 -10.15 -5.39
N LYS A 321 8.09 -11.02 -5.15
CA LYS A 321 8.16 -12.04 -4.11
C LYS A 321 8.84 -13.29 -4.68
N THR A 322 10.12 -13.46 -4.35
CA THR A 322 10.87 -14.67 -4.70
C THR A 322 10.55 -15.75 -3.67
N ALA A 323 9.81 -16.78 -4.08
CA ALA A 323 9.58 -17.97 -3.26
C ALA A 323 10.92 -18.70 -3.04
N LEU A 324 11.30 -18.87 -1.78
CA LEU A 324 12.52 -19.59 -1.39
C LEU A 324 12.23 -21.09 -1.29
N ASP A 325 11.14 -21.44 -0.59
CA ASP A 325 10.54 -22.76 -0.62
C ASP A 325 9.03 -22.62 -0.39
N ALA A 326 8.23 -23.24 -1.26
CA ALA A 326 6.88 -23.67 -0.88
C ALA A 326 7.01 -25.13 -0.41
N VAL A 327 6.61 -25.44 0.83
CA VAL A 327 6.66 -26.79 1.39
C VAL A 327 5.22 -27.29 1.55
N PRO A 328 4.61 -27.95 0.55
CA PRO A 328 3.16 -28.21 0.51
C PRO A 328 2.68 -29.27 1.51
N GLN A 329 3.55 -29.69 2.43
CA GLN A 329 3.29 -30.64 3.51
C GLN A 329 3.24 -29.97 4.90
N ASN A 330 3.54 -28.66 4.99
CA ASN A 330 3.67 -27.93 6.26
C ASN A 330 2.65 -26.79 6.45
N GLY A 331 1.75 -26.55 5.49
CA GLY A 331 0.81 -25.42 5.56
C GLY A 331 1.47 -24.04 5.55
N SER A 332 2.67 -23.91 4.96
CA SER A 332 3.43 -22.65 4.94
C SER A 332 4.16 -22.37 3.62
N VAL A 333 4.25 -21.08 3.29
CA VAL A 333 5.00 -20.55 2.15
C VAL A 333 6.12 -19.65 2.68
N ARG A 334 7.35 -19.86 2.19
CA ARG A 334 8.53 -19.07 2.56
C ARG A 334 9.06 -18.27 1.37
N TYR A 335 9.16 -16.96 1.53
CA TYR A 335 9.58 -16.02 0.48
C TYR A 335 10.51 -14.92 1.01
N SER A 336 11.08 -14.14 0.08
CA SER A 336 11.78 -12.88 0.35
C SER A 336 11.35 -11.85 -0.70
N ASP A 337 11.09 -10.62 -0.25
CA ASP A 337 10.69 -9.51 -1.11
C ASP A 337 11.92 -8.83 -1.71
N LYS A 338 12.01 -8.79 -3.04
CA LYS A 338 13.05 -8.04 -3.76
C LYS A 338 12.47 -6.73 -4.28
N ASN A 339 12.99 -5.61 -3.77
CA ASN A 339 12.47 -4.27 -4.08
C ASN A 339 13.41 -3.53 -5.05
N SER A 340 12.87 -2.97 -6.12
CA SER A 340 13.60 -2.10 -7.06
C SER A 340 12.92 -0.73 -7.14
N PHE A 341 13.72 0.34 -7.14
CA PHE A 341 13.22 1.71 -7.09
C PHE A 341 13.64 2.51 -8.33
N LEU A 342 12.68 3.19 -8.96
CA LEU A 342 12.83 4.06 -10.12
C LEU A 342 12.44 5.49 -9.74
N PHE A 343 13.36 6.45 -9.89
CA PHE A 343 13.06 7.87 -9.65
C PHE A 343 12.12 8.44 -10.71
N LEU A 344 11.16 9.27 -10.29
CA LEU A 344 10.20 9.95 -11.16
C LEU A 344 10.40 11.47 -11.10
N PRO A 345 11.21 12.08 -12.00
CA PRO A 345 11.45 13.52 -12.03
C PRO A 345 10.16 14.33 -12.17
N ASP A 346 9.26 13.92 -13.08
CA ASP A 346 8.01 14.64 -13.38
C ASP A 346 6.98 14.60 -12.25
N ARG A 347 7.22 13.80 -11.20
CA ARG A 347 6.43 13.73 -9.96
C ARG A 347 7.21 14.22 -8.73
N SER A 348 8.35 14.89 -8.94
CA SER A 348 9.24 15.37 -7.88
C SER A 348 9.39 16.90 -7.93
N ALA A 349 9.68 17.51 -6.79
CA ALA A 349 9.89 18.96 -6.66
C ALA A 349 11.29 19.44 -7.13
N GLY A 350 12.13 18.51 -7.59
CA GLY A 350 13.53 18.72 -7.94
C GLY A 350 14.20 17.41 -8.35
N LEU A 351 15.53 17.40 -8.48
CA LEU A 351 16.32 16.23 -8.90
C LEU A 351 17.01 15.54 -7.73
N GLU A 352 17.36 14.26 -7.87
CA GLU A 352 18.15 13.55 -6.85
C GLU A 352 19.53 14.20 -6.61
N SER A 353 20.03 14.99 -7.57
CA SER A 353 21.28 15.77 -7.48
C SER A 353 21.19 17.01 -6.60
N ASP A 354 20.00 17.41 -6.14
CA ASP A 354 19.81 18.66 -5.41
C ASP A 354 20.55 18.65 -4.06
N GLU A 355 21.38 19.68 -3.81
CA GLU A 355 22.04 19.84 -2.51
C GLU A 355 21.06 20.32 -1.44
N ILE A 356 20.80 19.46 -0.45
CA ILE A 356 20.10 19.83 0.79
C ILE A 356 21.07 19.88 1.97
N THR A 357 20.83 20.83 2.87
CA THR A 357 21.54 20.88 4.16
C THR A 357 20.81 20.01 5.17
N VAL A 358 21.55 19.14 5.84
CA VAL A 358 21.02 18.08 6.72
C VAL A 358 21.89 17.90 7.97
N LEU A 359 21.28 17.38 9.02
CA LEU A 359 21.97 16.99 10.25
C LEU A 359 22.98 15.86 9.98
N ASN A 360 24.20 16.02 10.48
CA ASN A 360 25.26 15.03 10.36
C ASN A 360 25.00 13.86 11.33
N VAL A 361 24.32 12.81 10.84
CA VAL A 361 23.99 11.62 11.65
C VAL A 361 25.25 10.91 12.16
N GLY A 362 26.35 10.94 11.41
CA GLY A 362 27.65 10.40 11.84
C GLY A 362 28.24 11.16 13.03
N TYR A 363 28.16 12.50 13.02
CA TYR A 363 28.48 13.35 14.18
C TYR A 363 27.64 12.94 15.39
N ILE A 364 26.31 12.86 15.25
CA ILE A 364 25.41 12.52 16.37
C ILE A 364 25.71 11.11 16.91
N ALA A 365 25.93 10.14 16.03
CA ALA A 365 26.24 8.75 16.40
C ALA A 365 27.55 8.66 17.19
N ILE A 366 28.58 9.39 16.77
CA ILE A 366 29.85 9.45 17.50
C ILE A 366 29.66 10.19 18.82
N ALA A 367 29.15 11.43 18.79
CA ALA A 367 29.03 12.30 19.96
C ALA A 367 28.13 11.74 21.08
N SER A 368 27.11 10.93 20.74
CA SER A 368 26.16 10.36 21.70
C SER A 368 26.62 9.06 22.35
N ASN A 369 27.47 8.26 21.67
CA ASN A 369 27.87 6.92 22.15
C ASN A 369 29.12 6.90 23.06
N ILE A 370 29.84 8.02 23.18
CA ILE A 370 31.08 8.15 23.98
C ILE A 370 30.84 8.01 25.50
N GLY A 371 29.62 8.30 25.97
CA GLY A 371 29.30 8.39 27.39
C GLY A 371 30.12 9.46 28.12
N LYS A 372 30.46 9.22 29.40
CA LYS A 372 31.19 10.17 30.26
C LYS A 372 32.71 10.00 30.25
N ASN A 373 33.28 9.17 29.36
CA ASN A 373 34.72 8.90 29.35
C ASN A 373 35.49 10.04 28.66
N TYR A 374 36.24 10.81 29.45
CA TYR A 374 37.01 11.96 28.98
C TYR A 374 38.06 11.62 27.89
N LEU A 375 38.71 10.45 27.96
CA LEU A 375 39.71 10.06 26.96
C LEU A 375 39.04 9.77 25.62
N LEU A 376 37.93 9.02 25.63
CA LEU A 376 37.15 8.74 24.43
C LEU A 376 36.53 10.03 23.86
N ALA A 377 36.05 10.94 24.71
CA ALA A 377 35.56 12.26 24.29
C ALA A 377 36.65 13.10 23.61
N LYS A 378 37.87 13.11 24.16
CA LYS A 378 39.02 13.81 23.56
C LYS A 378 39.40 13.22 22.19
N LEU A 379 39.44 11.88 22.07
CA LEU A 379 39.71 11.19 20.80
C LEU A 379 38.62 11.47 19.76
N ALA A 380 37.36 11.28 20.13
CA ALA A 380 36.22 11.53 19.26
C ALA A 380 36.11 13.00 18.83
N LYS A 381 36.43 13.97 19.70
CA LYS A 381 36.48 15.39 19.33
C LYS A 381 37.57 15.70 18.31
N GLN A 382 38.73 15.03 18.36
CA GLN A 382 39.74 15.14 17.30
C GLN A 382 39.26 14.50 15.99
N LEU A 383 38.59 13.34 16.06
CA LEU A 383 38.08 12.62 14.89
C LEU A 383 36.93 13.38 14.20
N ILE A 384 35.98 13.94 14.96
CA ILE A 384 34.93 14.87 14.49
C ILE A 384 35.54 16.14 13.89
N LYS A 385 36.59 16.70 14.52
CA LYS A 385 37.29 17.87 13.96
C LYS A 385 38.00 17.54 12.65
N LEU A 386 38.60 16.36 12.53
CA LEU A 386 39.35 15.91 11.35
C LEU A 386 38.44 15.67 10.13
N PHE A 387 37.33 14.93 10.31
CA PHE A 387 36.47 14.55 9.20
C PHE A 387 35.34 15.56 8.93
N TYR A 388 34.69 16.07 9.98
CA TYR A 388 33.53 16.96 9.84
C TYR A 388 33.87 18.45 10.00
N HIS A 389 35.12 18.80 10.33
CA HIS A 389 35.52 20.19 10.60
C HIS A 389 34.68 20.84 11.72
N SER A 390 34.26 20.04 12.72
CA SER A 390 33.30 20.41 13.78
C SER A 390 31.88 20.80 13.29
N LYS A 391 31.54 20.56 12.02
CA LYS A 391 30.20 20.88 11.51
C LYS A 391 29.18 19.81 11.91
N LEU A 392 28.19 20.25 12.67
CA LEU A 392 26.99 19.47 13.02
C LEU A 392 26.05 19.24 11.83
N PHE A 393 26.19 20.06 10.78
CA PHE A 393 25.40 20.00 9.55
C PHE A 393 26.29 19.91 8.33
N LEU A 394 25.80 19.23 7.30
CA LEU A 394 26.52 19.01 6.06
C LEU A 394 25.56 19.13 4.87
N LYS A 395 26.13 19.47 3.71
CA LYS A 395 25.41 19.43 2.43
C LYS A 395 25.57 18.05 1.82
N LYS A 396 24.47 17.52 1.29
CA LYS A 396 24.41 16.25 0.56
C LYS A 396 23.41 16.33 -0.58
N ALA A 397 23.67 15.59 -1.65
CA ALA A 397 22.65 15.35 -2.65
C ALA A 397 21.49 14.54 -2.04
N VAL A 398 20.27 14.76 -2.52
CA VAL A 398 19.10 13.96 -2.12
C VAL A 398 19.32 12.47 -2.38
N PHE A 399 20.00 12.13 -3.48
CA PHE A 399 20.46 10.78 -3.82
C PHE A 399 21.25 10.13 -2.67
N GLU A 400 22.31 10.80 -2.19
CA GLU A 400 23.17 10.30 -1.11
C GLU A 400 22.38 10.09 0.19
N MET A 401 21.44 10.98 0.49
CA MET A 401 20.62 10.87 1.70
C MET A 401 19.60 9.74 1.65
N ILE A 402 19.15 9.35 0.46
CA ILE A 402 18.21 8.23 0.25
C ILE A 402 18.98 6.93 0.12
N TRP A 403 19.87 6.79 -0.87
CA TRP A 403 20.56 5.53 -1.20
C TRP A 403 21.82 5.26 -0.40
N GLY A 404 22.37 6.29 0.26
CA GLY A 404 23.51 6.19 1.16
C GLY A 404 24.75 6.90 0.66
N TYR A 405 25.50 7.47 1.60
CA TYR A 405 26.91 7.83 1.43
C TYR A 405 27.75 7.09 2.48
N GLU A 406 28.98 6.75 2.13
CA GLU A 406 29.94 6.23 3.11
C GLU A 406 30.47 7.40 3.97
N ASP A 407 30.32 7.28 5.29
CA ASP A 407 30.84 8.26 6.24
C ASP A 407 32.33 7.96 6.56
N PRO A 408 33.26 8.91 6.33
CA PRO A 408 34.69 8.66 6.46
C PRO A 408 35.14 8.49 7.92
N ALA A 409 34.40 9.05 8.88
CA ALA A 409 34.71 8.96 10.30
C ALA A 409 34.25 7.60 10.86
N LEU A 410 33.04 7.16 10.50
CA LEU A 410 32.54 5.82 10.81
C LEU A 410 33.39 4.74 10.11
N LYS A 411 33.85 4.97 8.87
CA LYS A 411 34.77 4.06 8.15
C LYS A 411 36.08 3.80 8.93
N VAL A 412 36.62 4.81 9.62
CA VAL A 412 37.80 4.63 10.48
C VAL A 412 37.42 3.92 11.79
N ILE A 413 36.30 4.25 12.41
CA ILE A 413 35.83 3.57 13.63
C ILE A 413 35.58 2.07 13.39
N ASN A 414 35.06 1.71 12.21
CA ASN A 414 34.80 0.33 11.80
C ASN A 414 36.05 -0.56 11.74
N GLN A 415 37.26 0.02 11.72
CA GLN A 415 38.53 -0.70 11.80
C GLN A 415 38.83 -1.21 13.23
N PHE A 416 38.14 -0.69 14.24
CA PHE A 416 38.36 -0.99 15.67
C PHE A 416 37.12 -1.58 16.35
N ILE A 417 35.92 -1.13 15.95
CA ILE A 417 34.62 -1.57 16.50
C ILE A 417 33.64 -1.67 15.34
N ALA A 418 33.02 -2.83 15.13
CA ALA A 418 32.08 -3.04 14.04
C ALA A 418 30.89 -2.04 14.11
N VAL A 419 30.77 -1.18 13.10
CA VAL A 419 29.71 -0.18 12.96
C VAL A 419 29.26 -0.07 11.50
N GLU A 420 28.01 0.32 11.27
CA GLU A 420 27.54 0.67 9.92
C GLU A 420 28.24 1.94 9.43
N THR A 421 28.85 1.87 8.24
CA THR A 421 29.60 3.00 7.64
C THR A 421 28.78 3.79 6.62
N ILE A 422 27.68 3.22 6.11
CA ILE A 422 26.83 3.86 5.09
C ILE A 422 25.63 4.52 5.76
N ILE A 423 25.51 5.84 5.60
CA ILE A 423 24.40 6.62 6.11
C ILE A 423 23.43 6.93 4.96
N GLY A 424 22.28 6.25 4.94
CA GLY A 424 21.20 6.47 3.97
C GLY A 424 19.88 5.87 4.45
N LEU A 425 18.76 6.42 3.99
CA LEU A 425 17.43 6.01 4.44
C LEU A 425 17.00 4.63 3.90
N TYR A 426 17.39 4.34 2.66
CA TYR A 426 17.21 3.08 1.94
C TYR A 426 18.58 2.48 1.57
N ALA A 427 19.59 2.67 2.43
CA ALA A 427 20.94 2.17 2.21
C ALA A 427 20.93 0.64 2.00
N GLY A 428 21.45 0.18 0.87
CA GLY A 428 21.48 -1.24 0.51
C GLY A 428 20.11 -1.89 0.23
N LYS A 429 19.01 -1.13 0.13
CA LYS A 429 17.64 -1.66 -0.11
C LYS A 429 17.25 -1.78 -1.59
N ASN A 430 17.96 -1.12 -2.51
CA ASN A 430 17.61 -1.14 -3.93
C ASN A 430 18.19 -2.38 -4.64
N ASN A 431 17.33 -3.15 -5.31
CA ASN A 431 17.62 -4.41 -6.00
C ASN A 431 18.17 -5.57 -5.12
N SER A 432 18.14 -5.42 -3.79
CA SER A 432 18.52 -6.46 -2.84
C SER A 432 17.33 -7.32 -2.42
N ALA A 433 17.61 -8.55 -1.97
CA ALA A 433 16.62 -9.40 -1.32
C ALA A 433 16.38 -8.92 0.12
N GLY A 434 15.12 -8.76 0.49
CA GLY A 434 14.68 -8.38 1.82
C GLY A 434 14.74 -9.53 2.84
N PRO A 435 14.21 -9.32 4.05
CA PRO A 435 14.13 -10.38 5.05
C PRO A 435 13.31 -11.57 4.54
N THR A 436 13.57 -12.75 5.11
CA THR A 436 12.75 -13.95 4.83
C THR A 436 11.51 -13.94 5.69
N PHE A 437 10.34 -14.11 5.07
CA PHE A 437 9.07 -14.38 5.75
C PHE A 437 8.66 -15.82 5.52
N GLU A 438 8.09 -16.45 6.55
CA GLU A 438 7.33 -17.68 6.45
C GLU A 438 5.91 -17.38 6.93
N VAL A 439 4.92 -17.55 6.05
CA VAL A 439 3.50 -17.30 6.35
C VAL A 439 2.69 -18.59 6.22
N ASN A 440 1.57 -18.67 6.93
CA ASN A 440 0.61 -19.75 6.75
C ASN A 440 -0.16 -19.60 5.43
N ASP A 441 -0.36 -20.70 4.72
CA ASP A 441 -0.96 -20.73 3.38
C ASP A 441 -2.51 -20.82 3.36
N GLY A 442 -3.14 -21.00 4.52
CA GLY A 442 -4.59 -21.14 4.65
C GLY A 442 -5.18 -22.49 4.24
N VAL A 443 -4.36 -23.47 3.82
CA VAL A 443 -4.85 -24.76 3.28
C VAL A 443 -5.47 -25.64 4.37
N GLU A 444 -4.89 -25.66 5.56
CA GLU A 444 -5.45 -26.37 6.73
C GLU A 444 -6.51 -25.54 7.46
N ASP A 445 -6.36 -24.21 7.48
CA ASP A 445 -7.20 -23.29 8.23
C ASP A 445 -7.20 -21.90 7.58
N THR A 446 -8.30 -21.56 6.91
CA THR A 446 -8.46 -20.29 6.18
C THR A 446 -8.44 -19.06 7.09
N THR A 447 -8.62 -19.20 8.41
CA THR A 447 -8.52 -18.07 9.35
C THR A 447 -7.06 -17.65 9.60
N LYS A 448 -6.10 -18.51 9.25
CA LYS A 448 -4.65 -18.29 9.45
C LYS A 448 -3.91 -17.78 8.21
N VAL A 449 -4.55 -17.74 7.03
CA VAL A 449 -3.88 -17.34 5.78
C VAL A 449 -3.19 -15.97 5.89
N GLY A 450 -1.94 -15.89 5.42
CA GLY A 450 -1.13 -14.67 5.47
C GLY A 450 -0.54 -14.34 6.84
N GLN A 451 -0.93 -15.00 7.93
CA GLN A 451 -0.31 -14.80 9.25
C GLN A 451 1.15 -15.29 9.24
N ILE A 452 2.06 -14.49 9.81
CA ILE A 452 3.48 -14.82 9.86
C ILE A 452 3.75 -15.89 10.93
N ILE A 453 4.39 -16.98 10.51
CA ILE A 453 4.91 -18.05 11.36
C ILE A 453 6.35 -17.73 11.79
N THR A 454 7.22 -17.31 10.88
CA THR A 454 8.57 -16.83 11.21
C THR A 454 9.02 -15.62 10.39
N PHE A 455 9.81 -14.75 11.03
CA PHE A 455 10.58 -13.68 10.40
C PHE A 455 12.07 -13.98 10.56
N ASN A 456 12.80 -14.08 9.45
CA ASN A 456 14.19 -14.53 9.39
C ASN A 456 14.44 -15.82 10.20
N GLY A 457 13.50 -16.77 10.11
CA GLY A 457 13.57 -18.06 10.82
C GLY A 457 13.28 -18.00 12.33
N ARG A 458 12.76 -16.88 12.85
CA ARG A 458 12.40 -16.71 14.27
C ARG A 458 10.91 -16.46 14.46
N ARG A 459 10.32 -17.09 15.48
CA ARG A 459 8.92 -16.87 15.94
C ARG A 459 8.75 -15.64 16.84
N GLU A 460 9.87 -15.11 17.35
CA GLU A 460 9.92 -13.96 18.25
C GLU A 460 11.21 -13.17 17.98
N MET A 461 11.15 -11.85 18.10
CA MET A 461 12.30 -10.97 17.95
C MET A 461 13.22 -10.96 19.19
N SER A 462 14.37 -10.30 19.09
CA SER A 462 15.28 -10.05 20.21
C SER A 462 15.70 -8.57 20.30
N VAL A 463 14.80 -7.66 19.91
CA VAL A 463 15.03 -6.22 19.85
C VAL A 463 14.62 -5.57 21.18
N TRP A 464 13.36 -5.74 21.58
CA TRP A 464 12.73 -5.00 22.68
C TRP A 464 13.03 -5.60 24.06
N ARG A 465 12.63 -4.93 25.15
CA ARG A 465 13.00 -5.33 26.53
C ARG A 465 12.15 -6.46 27.12
N THR A 466 10.99 -6.77 26.54
CA THR A 466 10.05 -7.79 27.02
C THR A 466 9.66 -8.73 25.89
N SER A 467 9.24 -9.95 26.22
CA SER A 467 8.74 -10.89 25.21
C SER A 467 7.50 -10.38 24.49
N LEU A 468 6.54 -9.77 25.23
CA LEU A 468 5.33 -9.17 24.65
C LEU A 468 5.63 -8.22 23.48
N ALA A 469 6.55 -7.27 23.67
CA ALA A 469 6.96 -6.33 22.63
C ALA A 469 7.77 -7.00 21.49
N ASN A 470 8.38 -8.16 21.72
CA ASN A 470 9.11 -8.92 20.71
C ASN A 470 8.23 -9.89 19.90
N ARG A 471 6.93 -10.06 20.23
CA ARG A 471 6.03 -10.94 19.49
C ARG A 471 5.79 -10.45 18.06
N ILE A 472 5.89 -11.38 17.12
CA ILE A 472 5.46 -11.23 15.73
C ILE A 472 3.99 -11.66 15.69
N VAL A 473 3.09 -10.76 15.27
CA VAL A 473 1.63 -10.97 15.30
C VAL A 473 0.99 -10.35 14.07
N GLY A 474 0.12 -11.10 13.40
CA GLY A 474 -0.57 -10.66 12.18
C GLY A 474 0.16 -11.07 10.90
N SER A 475 -0.13 -10.36 9.80
CA SER A 475 0.49 -10.58 8.49
C SER A 475 1.65 -9.62 8.22
N ASP A 476 2.30 -9.76 7.06
CA ASP A 476 3.31 -8.82 6.54
C ASP A 476 2.71 -7.50 6.05
N GLY A 477 1.37 -7.44 5.91
CA GLY A 477 0.66 -6.32 5.29
C GLY A 477 0.53 -6.44 3.77
N SER A 478 0.65 -7.64 3.19
CA SER A 478 0.22 -7.92 1.80
C SER A 478 -1.22 -8.43 1.71
N LEU A 479 -1.61 -9.31 2.65
CA LEU A 479 -2.90 -9.99 2.70
C LEU A 479 -3.35 -10.18 4.16
N PHE A 480 -4.66 -10.29 4.39
CA PHE A 480 -5.24 -10.75 5.65
C PHE A 480 -6.20 -11.93 5.42
N SER A 481 -6.65 -12.57 6.50
CA SER A 481 -7.65 -13.62 6.42
C SER A 481 -9.04 -13.08 5.99
N PRO A 482 -9.86 -13.90 5.30
CA PRO A 482 -11.25 -13.58 5.00
C PRO A 482 -12.10 -13.24 6.24
N PHE A 483 -13.20 -12.51 6.02
CA PHE A 483 -14.18 -12.13 7.04
C PHE A 483 -13.59 -11.32 8.21
N LEU A 484 -13.00 -10.17 7.88
CA LEU A 484 -12.34 -9.29 8.85
C LEU A 484 -13.30 -8.73 9.91
N GLY A 485 -12.89 -8.86 11.17
CA GLY A 485 -13.46 -8.10 12.29
C GLY A 485 -12.86 -6.69 12.39
N SER A 486 -13.26 -5.94 13.42
CA SER A 486 -12.88 -4.53 13.61
C SER A 486 -11.39 -4.26 13.86
N ASN A 487 -10.55 -5.29 14.03
CA ASN A 487 -9.15 -5.18 14.41
C ASN A 487 -8.26 -6.04 13.50
N VAL A 488 -7.16 -5.49 12.99
CA VAL A 488 -6.12 -6.26 12.27
C VAL A 488 -4.73 -5.93 12.82
N ASN A 489 -3.78 -6.85 12.66
CA ASN A 489 -2.39 -6.67 13.08
C ASN A 489 -1.46 -6.83 11.88
N VAL A 490 -0.46 -5.96 11.77
CA VAL A 490 0.60 -6.04 10.76
C VAL A 490 1.95 -6.06 11.47
N PHE A 491 2.79 -7.04 11.15
CA PHE A 491 4.19 -7.03 11.55
C PHE A 491 5.02 -6.31 10.49
N SER A 492 5.56 -5.14 10.85
CA SER A 492 6.47 -4.40 9.97
C SER A 492 7.93 -4.67 10.38
N GLY A 493 8.66 -5.33 9.47
CA GLY A 493 10.09 -5.58 9.64
C GLY A 493 10.94 -4.31 9.67
N ASP A 494 10.51 -3.23 9.00
CA ASP A 494 11.25 -1.97 8.93
C ASP A 494 11.09 -1.08 10.18
N VAL A 495 10.03 -1.27 10.97
CA VAL A 495 9.93 -0.69 12.33
C VAL A 495 10.18 -1.72 13.44
N CYS A 496 10.63 -2.93 13.08
CA CYS A 496 10.87 -4.06 13.98
C CYS A 496 9.74 -4.31 15.01
N ARG A 497 8.45 -4.15 14.66
CA ARG A 497 7.35 -4.45 15.60
C ARG A 497 6.04 -4.82 14.92
N SER A 498 5.21 -5.51 15.68
CA SER A 498 3.78 -5.64 15.41
C SER A 498 3.08 -4.31 15.68
N LEU A 499 2.18 -3.94 14.78
CA LEU A 499 1.35 -2.73 14.78
C LEU A 499 -0.12 -3.16 14.74
N GLN A 500 -0.94 -2.57 15.60
CA GLN A 500 -2.37 -2.84 15.66
C GLN A 500 -3.14 -1.73 14.93
N PHE A 501 -4.13 -2.14 14.16
CA PHE A 501 -5.03 -1.26 13.42
C PHE A 501 -6.48 -1.56 13.79
N HIS A 502 -7.31 -0.51 13.82
CA HIS A 502 -8.73 -0.58 14.13
C HIS A 502 -9.55 0.00 12.98
N ALA A 503 -10.69 -0.61 12.66
CA ALA A 503 -11.66 -0.02 11.75
C ALA A 503 -12.12 1.35 12.29
N ALA A 504 -12.32 2.31 11.39
CA ALA A 504 -12.77 3.65 11.78
C ALA A 504 -14.11 3.61 12.54
N GLU A 505 -14.25 4.44 13.59
CA GLU A 505 -15.42 4.46 14.50
C GLU A 505 -16.77 4.63 13.76
N LYS A 506 -16.74 5.28 12.60
CA LYS A 506 -17.82 5.30 11.60
C LYS A 506 -17.25 4.74 10.29
N PRO A 507 -17.41 3.45 10.00
CA PRO A 507 -16.85 2.83 8.81
C PRO A 507 -17.74 3.12 7.60
N GLU A 508 -17.60 4.30 7.01
CA GLU A 508 -18.13 4.57 5.67
C GLU A 508 -17.42 3.67 4.65
N THR A 509 -18.19 3.04 3.76
CA THR A 509 -17.65 2.18 2.70
C THR A 509 -16.91 3.02 1.66
N VAL A 510 -15.58 2.95 1.67
CA VAL A 510 -14.74 3.66 0.71
C VAL A 510 -14.59 2.79 -0.54
N TYR A 511 -15.04 3.28 -1.69
CA TYR A 511 -14.93 2.56 -2.96
C TYR A 511 -13.60 2.88 -3.66
N ILE A 512 -12.74 1.88 -3.84
CA ILE A 512 -11.44 1.99 -4.52
C ILE A 512 -11.50 1.11 -5.77
N ASN A 513 -11.37 1.72 -6.95
CA ASN A 513 -11.52 1.01 -8.25
C ASN A 513 -12.82 0.17 -8.31
N SER A 514 -13.92 0.74 -7.79
CA SER A 514 -15.24 0.12 -7.57
C SER A 514 -15.32 -1.01 -6.54
N VAL A 515 -14.22 -1.40 -5.89
CA VAL A 515 -14.21 -2.37 -4.77
C VAL A 515 -14.62 -1.67 -3.48
N PRO A 516 -15.63 -2.15 -2.72
CA PRO A 516 -15.96 -1.62 -1.41
C PRO A 516 -14.87 -1.97 -0.39
N THR A 517 -14.41 -0.99 0.41
CA THR A 517 -13.37 -1.21 1.42
C THR A 517 -13.73 -0.58 2.77
N THR A 518 -13.22 -1.20 3.83
CA THR A 518 -13.21 -0.65 5.18
C THR A 518 -11.87 0.04 5.43
N LYS A 519 -11.91 1.28 5.94
CA LYS A 519 -10.71 1.98 6.40
C LYS A 519 -10.33 1.52 7.80
N PHE A 520 -9.09 1.03 7.94
CA PHE A 520 -8.44 0.73 9.22
C PHE A 520 -7.35 1.77 9.50
N CYS A 521 -7.39 2.41 10.66
CA CYS A 521 -6.39 3.38 11.12
C CYS A 521 -5.45 2.74 12.16
N LEU A 522 -4.23 3.25 12.29
CA LEU A 522 -3.29 2.82 13.31
C LEU A 522 -3.84 3.06 14.73
N SER A 523 -3.58 2.14 15.66
CA SER A 523 -3.95 2.38 17.07
C SER A 523 -3.21 3.59 17.63
N LYS A 524 -3.98 4.49 18.27
CA LYS A 524 -3.44 5.66 18.99
C LYS A 524 -2.43 5.25 20.07
N ASP A 525 -2.62 4.07 20.66
CA ASP A 525 -1.74 3.52 21.69
C ASP A 525 -0.33 3.15 21.18
N THR A 526 -0.15 2.99 19.87
CA THR A 526 1.09 2.50 19.24
C THR A 526 2.36 3.25 19.69
N PHE A 527 2.25 4.57 19.86
CA PHE A 527 3.37 5.46 20.20
C PHE A 527 3.26 6.11 21.58
N LEU A 528 2.30 5.71 22.43
CA LEU A 528 2.17 6.28 23.77
C LEU A 528 3.33 5.89 24.69
N SER A 529 3.67 6.77 25.62
CA SER A 529 4.68 6.55 26.65
C SER A 529 4.28 5.39 27.58
N PRO A 530 5.22 4.68 28.23
CA PRO A 530 4.91 3.67 29.24
C PRO A 530 4.23 4.22 30.51
N ASP A 531 4.15 5.54 30.66
CA ASP A 531 3.49 6.22 31.77
C ASP A 531 2.00 6.46 31.47
N GLU A 532 1.64 6.61 30.18
CA GLU A 532 0.25 6.68 29.69
C GLU A 532 -0.31 5.30 29.31
N TYR A 533 0.50 4.45 28.67
CA TYR A 533 0.12 3.11 28.21
C TYR A 533 1.16 2.05 28.66
N PRO A 534 0.96 1.43 29.85
CA PRO A 534 1.98 0.59 30.49
C PRO A 534 2.54 -0.58 29.67
N ASP A 535 1.78 -1.15 28.75
CA ASP A 535 2.24 -2.26 27.89
C ASP A 535 3.37 -1.83 26.94
N ASN A 536 3.46 -0.53 26.59
CA ASN A 536 4.57 0.01 25.80
C ASN A 536 5.91 0.03 26.57
N ARG A 537 5.94 -0.31 27.86
CA ARG A 537 7.17 -0.51 28.66
C ARG A 537 8.20 -1.40 27.97
N GLY A 538 7.75 -2.38 27.17
CA GLY A 538 8.64 -3.24 26.39
C GLY A 538 9.46 -2.51 25.32
N PHE A 539 8.89 -1.47 24.70
CA PHE A 539 9.52 -0.71 23.62
C PHE A 539 10.48 0.39 24.14
N CYS A 540 10.30 0.87 25.37
CA CYS A 540 11.18 1.87 25.97
C CYS A 540 12.59 1.31 26.29
N LEU A 541 13.59 1.65 25.48
CA LEU A 541 14.96 1.12 25.62
C LEU A 541 15.65 1.55 26.92
N ASP A 542 15.56 2.83 27.31
CA ASP A 542 16.26 3.40 28.46
C ASP A 542 15.42 3.32 29.77
N TYR A 543 14.32 2.54 29.81
CA TYR A 543 13.39 2.41 30.96
C TYR A 543 14.11 2.28 32.32
N PRO A 544 13.73 3.08 33.35
CA PRO A 544 12.53 3.94 33.40
C PRO A 544 12.66 5.34 32.75
N ASP A 545 13.81 5.70 32.18
CA ASP A 545 14.05 7.01 31.56
C ASP A 545 13.50 7.03 30.11
N CYS A 546 12.18 7.12 29.97
CA CYS A 546 11.47 6.90 28.70
C CYS A 546 11.20 8.18 27.89
N PRO A 547 11.08 8.08 26.55
CA PRO A 547 10.55 9.18 25.73
C PRO A 547 9.07 9.41 26.04
N LYS A 548 8.62 10.66 25.86
CA LYS A 548 7.20 11.02 25.86
C LYS A 548 6.46 10.48 24.62
N SER A 549 5.14 10.38 24.73
CA SER A 549 4.21 9.92 23.69
C SER A 549 4.41 10.55 22.31
N GLY A 550 4.27 9.72 21.28
CA GLY A 550 4.40 10.07 19.86
C GLY A 550 5.76 9.79 19.24
N THR A 551 6.68 9.11 19.93
CA THR A 551 7.96 8.66 19.36
C THR A 551 8.31 7.22 19.76
N LEU A 552 8.96 6.49 18.86
CA LEU A 552 9.54 5.17 19.13
C LEU A 552 11.06 5.20 18.89
N ASP A 553 11.84 4.76 19.87
CA ASP A 553 13.29 4.72 19.80
C ASP A 553 13.77 3.51 18.98
N MET A 554 14.44 3.79 17.85
CA MET A 554 14.84 2.78 16.88
C MET A 554 16.28 2.31 17.05
N ARG A 555 17.03 2.78 18.06
CA ARG A 555 18.47 2.46 18.24
C ARG A 555 18.79 0.98 18.13
N LYS A 556 17.97 0.08 18.68
CA LYS A 556 18.20 -1.36 18.60
C LYS A 556 17.80 -2.01 17.26
N CYS A 557 16.75 -1.51 16.61
CA CYS A 557 16.34 -1.98 15.28
C CYS A 557 17.39 -1.55 14.22
N MET A 558 17.81 -0.28 14.28
CA MET A 558 18.74 0.36 13.35
C MET A 558 20.21 0.25 13.79
N LYS A 559 20.62 -0.90 14.34
CA LYS A 559 22.02 -1.29 14.65
C LYS A 559 22.87 -0.23 15.40
N GLY A 560 22.26 0.53 16.31
CA GLY A 560 22.92 1.57 17.12
C GLY A 560 22.81 3.00 16.56
N ALA A 561 22.20 3.20 15.39
CA ALA A 561 21.96 4.53 14.85
C ALA A 561 21.07 5.36 15.81
N PRO A 562 21.40 6.64 16.09
CA PRO A 562 20.71 7.48 17.07
C PRO A 562 19.40 8.04 16.49
N ILE A 563 18.46 7.16 16.19
CA ILE A 563 17.24 7.46 15.43
C ILE A 563 15.99 7.06 16.23
N ALA A 564 14.96 7.90 16.18
CA ALA A 564 13.60 7.59 16.59
C ALA A 564 12.62 7.88 15.45
N ILE A 565 11.51 7.14 15.38
CA ILE A 565 10.42 7.42 14.44
C ILE A 565 9.23 8.07 15.15
N SER A 566 8.42 8.79 14.38
CA SER A 566 7.13 9.37 14.78
C SER A 566 6.21 9.45 13.56
N LEU A 567 4.95 9.87 13.75
CA LEU A 567 4.16 10.39 12.63
C LEU A 567 4.74 11.72 12.10
N PRO A 568 4.42 12.14 10.86
CA PRO A 568 4.90 13.39 10.28
C PRO A 568 4.52 14.63 11.09
N HIS A 569 5.43 15.61 11.12
CA HIS A 569 5.32 16.85 11.89
C HIS A 569 5.06 16.64 13.41
N PHE A 570 5.42 15.44 13.91
CA PHE A 570 5.06 14.95 15.24
C PHE A 570 3.54 14.98 15.48
N ASN A 571 2.74 14.61 14.48
CA ASN A 571 1.30 14.38 14.63
C ASN A 571 1.01 13.38 15.77
N GLY A 572 -0.04 13.62 16.55
CA GLY A 572 -0.40 12.81 17.74
C GLY A 572 0.58 12.81 18.91
N ALA A 573 1.73 13.51 18.82
CA ALA A 573 2.77 13.48 19.86
C ALA A 573 2.59 14.54 20.96
N ASP A 574 3.34 14.40 22.06
CA ASP A 574 3.49 15.46 23.07
C ASP A 574 4.02 16.76 22.45
N GLU A 575 3.43 17.89 22.87
CA GLU A 575 3.72 19.21 22.31
C GLU A 575 5.17 19.64 22.44
N SER A 576 5.94 19.14 23.42
CA SER A 576 7.34 19.55 23.59
C SER A 576 8.22 19.21 22.38
N TYR A 577 7.90 18.17 21.61
CA TYR A 577 8.59 17.86 20.36
C TYR A 577 8.33 18.89 19.26
N ARG A 578 7.09 19.40 19.17
CA ARG A 578 6.71 20.47 18.23
C ARG A 578 7.24 21.83 18.68
N ASN A 579 7.12 22.12 19.97
CA ASN A 579 7.59 23.36 20.59
C ASN A 579 9.11 23.55 20.52
N ASP A 580 9.89 22.48 20.32
CA ASP A 580 11.35 22.55 20.16
C ASP A 580 11.83 22.81 18.73
N VAL A 581 10.95 22.76 17.71
CA VAL A 581 11.34 22.90 16.29
C VAL A 581 10.37 23.82 15.54
N ILE A 582 10.88 24.92 14.98
CA ILE A 582 10.06 25.86 14.21
C ILE A 582 9.86 25.32 12.78
N GLY A 583 8.62 25.26 12.32
CA GLY A 583 8.23 24.70 11.02
C GLY A 583 7.57 23.32 11.08
N MET A 584 7.05 22.90 12.24
CA MET A 584 6.13 21.76 12.36
C MET A 584 4.69 22.20 12.10
N ASP A 585 3.97 21.45 11.26
CA ASP A 585 2.56 21.65 10.88
C ASP A 585 1.85 20.28 10.88
N PRO A 586 1.39 19.78 12.05
CA PRO A 586 0.72 18.48 12.15
C PRO A 586 -0.71 18.55 11.61
N ARG A 587 -1.14 17.50 10.88
CA ARG A 587 -2.50 17.38 10.34
C ARG A 587 -3.02 15.95 10.46
N GLU A 588 -4.34 15.80 10.51
CA GLU A 588 -5.01 14.50 10.69
C GLU A 588 -4.79 13.53 9.51
N ASP A 589 -4.46 14.01 8.31
CA ASP A 589 -4.10 13.17 7.16
C ASP A 589 -2.69 12.56 7.26
N MET A 590 -1.86 13.03 8.20
CA MET A 590 -0.49 12.55 8.42
C MET A 590 -0.46 11.35 9.36
N ASP A 591 -1.04 10.24 8.93
CA ASP A 591 -1.16 8.99 9.70
C ASP A 591 -0.92 7.75 8.81
N ILE A 592 -1.07 6.54 9.38
CA ILE A 592 -1.02 5.26 8.68
C ILE A 592 -2.43 4.67 8.58
N SER A 593 -2.88 4.37 7.36
CA SER A 593 -4.23 3.83 7.08
C SER A 593 -4.19 2.73 6.02
N LEU A 594 -4.97 1.67 6.23
CA LEU A 594 -5.16 0.56 5.31
C LEU A 594 -6.62 0.54 4.83
N TYR A 595 -6.84 0.28 3.54
CA TYR A 595 -8.16 0.13 2.95
C TYR A 595 -8.29 -1.30 2.43
N ILE A 596 -9.12 -2.08 3.11
CA ILE A 596 -9.17 -3.54 2.97
C ILE A 596 -10.60 -3.95 2.61
N GLU A 597 -10.75 -4.85 1.65
CA GLU A 597 -12.05 -5.46 1.35
C GLU A 597 -12.33 -6.52 2.43
N PRO A 598 -13.38 -6.35 3.27
CA PRO A 598 -13.55 -7.12 4.50
C PRO A 598 -13.92 -8.59 4.29
N GLN A 599 -14.49 -8.98 3.14
CA GLN A 599 -14.89 -10.36 2.88
C GLN A 599 -13.69 -11.24 2.50
N THR A 600 -12.78 -10.73 1.66
CA THR A 600 -11.61 -11.47 1.14
C THR A 600 -10.31 -11.20 1.90
N GLY A 601 -10.21 -10.10 2.64
CA GLY A 601 -8.98 -9.69 3.32
C GLY A 601 -7.92 -9.03 2.42
N VAL A 602 -8.26 -8.74 1.15
CA VAL A 602 -7.35 -8.10 0.18
C VAL A 602 -7.24 -6.60 0.46
N ILE A 603 -6.02 -6.10 0.50
CA ILE A 603 -5.71 -4.67 0.68
C ILE A 603 -5.73 -3.99 -0.68
N LEU A 604 -6.60 -2.98 -0.87
CA LEU A 604 -6.73 -2.25 -2.15
C LEU A 604 -5.84 -0.99 -2.17
N GLN A 605 -5.65 -0.37 -1.00
CA GLN A 605 -4.75 0.76 -0.81
C GLN A 605 -4.12 0.70 0.58
N ALA A 606 -2.84 1.06 0.68
CA ALA A 606 -2.20 1.37 1.96
C ALA A 606 -1.50 2.72 1.88
N LEU A 607 -1.77 3.58 2.86
CA LEU A 607 -1.12 4.88 3.04
C LEU A 607 -0.30 4.81 4.33
N GLN A 608 1.01 5.03 4.24
CA GLN A 608 1.91 4.91 5.38
C GLN A 608 2.82 6.13 5.46
N MET A 609 2.64 6.99 6.45
CA MET A 609 3.52 8.13 6.68
C MET A 609 4.34 7.99 7.96
N VAL A 610 5.68 8.07 7.83
CA VAL A 610 6.63 7.90 8.95
C VAL A 610 7.74 8.95 8.89
N GLN A 611 7.92 9.69 9.99
CA GLN A 611 8.99 10.66 10.18
C GLN A 611 10.20 10.05 10.89
N ILE A 612 11.39 10.39 10.41
CA ILE A 612 12.67 9.99 10.96
C ILE A 612 13.27 11.17 11.74
N ASN A 613 13.62 10.93 12.99
CA ASN A 613 14.14 11.92 13.93
C ASN A 613 15.50 11.48 14.48
N ALA A 614 16.46 12.38 14.59
CA ALA A 614 17.69 12.12 15.33
C ALA A 614 17.48 12.31 16.83
N ILE A 615 17.98 11.37 17.62
CA ILE A 615 18.03 11.42 19.08
C ILE A 615 19.38 12.05 19.46
N ILE A 616 19.36 13.29 19.93
CA ILE A 616 20.57 14.00 20.34
C ILE A 616 20.61 14.06 21.86
N LYS A 617 21.65 13.51 22.47
CA LYS A 617 21.89 13.63 23.92
C LYS A 617 22.83 14.80 24.18
N GLN A 618 22.50 15.65 25.16
CA GLN A 618 23.35 16.79 25.55
C GLN A 618 24.74 16.31 25.95
N ASN A 619 25.79 16.94 25.40
CA ASN A 619 27.17 16.54 25.69
C ASN A 619 28.11 17.76 25.77
N SER A 620 28.52 18.13 26.98
CA SER A 620 29.36 19.31 27.24
C SER A 620 30.78 19.22 26.68
N PHE A 621 31.24 18.06 26.22
CA PHE A 621 32.50 17.95 25.47
C PHE A 621 32.39 18.52 24.04
N PHE A 622 31.18 18.62 23.49
CA PHE A 622 30.89 19.19 22.17
C PHE A 622 30.13 20.51 22.37
N THR A 623 30.77 21.64 22.07
CA THR A 623 30.18 22.97 22.22
C THR A 623 28.88 23.08 21.43
N GLU A 624 28.88 22.44 20.26
CA GLU A 624 27.81 22.26 19.31
C GLU A 624 26.56 21.56 19.89
N LEU A 625 26.71 20.77 20.97
CA LEU A 625 25.64 20.02 21.64
C LEU A 625 25.43 20.42 23.12
N ALA A 626 26.23 21.37 23.62
CA ALA A 626 26.25 21.71 25.05
C ALA A 626 25.01 22.49 25.49
N HIS A 627 24.42 23.29 24.60
CA HIS A 627 23.23 24.12 24.85
C HIS A 627 21.91 23.32 24.84
N LEU A 628 21.92 22.07 24.35
CA LEU A 628 20.71 21.27 24.13
C LEU A 628 20.12 20.71 25.44
N LYS A 629 18.85 20.33 25.40
CA LYS A 629 18.21 19.56 26.49
C LYS A 629 18.86 18.17 26.59
N LYS A 630 18.83 17.58 27.80
CA LYS A 630 19.28 16.21 28.15
C LYS A 630 19.13 15.21 27.00
N VAL A 631 17.93 15.16 26.42
CA VAL A 631 17.64 14.55 25.11
C VAL A 631 16.82 15.55 24.29
N THR A 632 17.14 15.68 23.00
CA THR A 632 16.44 16.53 22.03
C THR A 632 16.17 15.71 20.76
N TYR A 633 14.98 15.86 20.16
CA TYR A 633 14.55 15.08 18.99
C TYR A 633 14.46 15.98 17.76
N LEU A 634 15.38 15.81 16.80
CA LEU A 634 15.52 16.68 15.64
C LEU A 634 15.09 15.99 14.34
N PRO A 635 14.05 16.46 13.62
CA PRO A 635 13.46 15.72 12.51
C PRO A 635 14.23 15.85 11.18
N ILE A 636 14.70 14.72 10.64
CA ILE A 636 15.48 14.64 9.40
C ILE A 636 14.57 14.76 8.16
N GLY A 637 13.36 14.22 8.24
CA GLY A 637 12.38 14.17 7.14
C GLY A 637 11.35 13.07 7.37
N TYR A 638 10.40 12.91 6.44
CA TYR A 638 9.44 11.82 6.48
C TYR A 638 9.29 11.13 5.12
N ILE A 639 8.77 9.89 5.16
CA ILE A 639 8.36 9.11 4.00
C ILE A 639 6.83 9.10 4.00
N ASN A 640 6.22 9.22 2.82
CA ASN A 640 4.85 8.83 2.53
C ASN A 640 4.91 7.70 1.49
N THR A 641 4.66 6.46 1.92
CA THR A 641 4.50 5.31 1.03
C THR A 641 3.02 5.16 0.73
N SER A 642 2.65 5.19 -0.55
CA SER A 642 1.29 4.96 -1.02
C SER A 642 1.26 3.74 -1.95
N ILE A 643 0.59 2.67 -1.54
CA ILE A 643 0.47 1.40 -2.25
C ILE A 643 -0.93 1.28 -2.83
N TYR A 644 -1.06 0.86 -4.09
CA TYR A 644 -2.33 0.69 -4.79
C TYR A 644 -2.40 -0.64 -5.55
N VAL A 645 -3.55 -1.30 -5.49
CA VAL A 645 -3.91 -2.40 -6.40
C VAL A 645 -4.28 -1.83 -7.77
N SER A 646 -3.70 -2.40 -8.83
CA SER A 646 -3.98 -2.02 -10.21
C SER A 646 -5.44 -2.29 -10.62
N GLU A 647 -5.98 -1.47 -11.53
CA GLU A 647 -7.39 -1.57 -11.98
C GLU A 647 -7.73 -2.94 -12.57
N SER A 648 -6.79 -3.60 -13.25
CA SER A 648 -6.93 -4.96 -13.77
C SER A 648 -7.15 -6.00 -12.67
N VAL A 649 -6.40 -5.90 -11.56
CA VAL A 649 -6.55 -6.78 -10.39
C VAL A 649 -7.82 -6.46 -9.63
N ALA A 650 -8.16 -5.18 -9.45
CA ALA A 650 -9.43 -4.76 -8.82
C ALA A 650 -10.67 -5.21 -9.62
N HIS A 651 -10.66 -5.07 -10.94
CA HIS A 651 -11.71 -5.61 -11.82
C HIS A 651 -11.78 -7.14 -11.75
N THR A 652 -10.64 -7.83 -11.65
CA THR A 652 -10.60 -9.29 -11.47
C THR A 652 -11.23 -9.69 -10.14
N LEU A 653 -10.88 -9.03 -9.03
CA LEU A 653 -11.48 -9.23 -7.70
C LEU A 653 -13.00 -9.01 -7.72
N MET A 654 -13.47 -7.91 -8.34
CA MET A 654 -14.90 -7.64 -8.50
C MET A 654 -15.63 -8.73 -9.30
N SER A 655 -15.12 -9.08 -10.48
CA SER A 655 -15.80 -9.99 -11.41
C SER A 655 -15.72 -11.47 -11.03
N THR A 656 -14.68 -11.89 -10.30
CA THR A 656 -14.47 -13.31 -9.95
C THR A 656 -14.95 -13.70 -8.55
N LEU A 657 -15.01 -12.76 -7.60
CA LEU A 657 -15.35 -13.05 -6.21
C LEU A 657 -16.58 -12.24 -5.75
N ILE A 658 -16.50 -10.91 -5.78
CA ILE A 658 -17.49 -10.03 -5.14
C ILE A 658 -18.85 -10.08 -5.85
N VAL A 659 -18.89 -9.93 -7.18
CA VAL A 659 -20.16 -9.97 -7.95
C VAL A 659 -20.84 -11.35 -7.88
N PRO A 660 -20.12 -12.49 -8.05
CA PRO A 660 -20.68 -13.81 -7.79
C PRO A 660 -21.23 -13.98 -6.36
N GLN A 661 -20.50 -13.57 -5.33
CA GLN A 661 -20.96 -13.67 -3.94
C GLN A 661 -22.21 -12.83 -3.66
N MET A 662 -22.25 -11.59 -4.16
CA MET A 662 -23.41 -10.70 -4.03
C MET A 662 -24.64 -11.24 -4.78
N SER A 663 -24.47 -11.77 -6.00
CA SER A 663 -25.58 -12.36 -6.77
C SER A 663 -26.13 -13.65 -6.15
N ILE A 664 -25.29 -14.50 -5.55
CA ILE A 664 -25.73 -15.65 -4.75
C ILE A 664 -26.52 -15.18 -3.53
N SER A 665 -26.04 -14.16 -2.82
CA SER A 665 -26.72 -13.59 -1.65
C SER A 665 -28.11 -13.06 -2.01
N VAL A 666 -28.21 -12.22 -3.05
CA VAL A 666 -29.50 -11.68 -3.54
C VAL A 666 -30.45 -12.79 -4.00
N ALA A 667 -29.96 -13.80 -4.73
CA ALA A 667 -30.77 -14.94 -5.13
C ALA A 667 -31.30 -15.75 -3.94
N ALA A 668 -30.46 -15.99 -2.93
CA ALA A 668 -30.88 -16.66 -1.70
C ALA A 668 -31.93 -15.85 -0.92
N SER A 669 -31.76 -14.52 -0.80
CA SER A 669 -32.75 -13.63 -0.19
C SER A 669 -34.10 -13.71 -0.93
N LEU A 670 -34.10 -13.61 -2.26
CA LEU A 670 -35.33 -13.68 -3.07
C LEU A 670 -36.04 -15.04 -2.92
N ILE A 671 -35.29 -16.15 -2.83
CA ILE A 671 -35.86 -17.49 -2.59
C ILE A 671 -36.50 -17.56 -1.19
N ILE A 672 -35.82 -17.03 -0.15
CA ILE A 672 -36.34 -17.02 1.22
C ILE A 672 -37.61 -16.16 1.32
N THR A 673 -37.60 -14.93 0.77
CA THR A 673 -38.77 -14.05 0.77
C THR A 673 -39.93 -14.68 -0.03
N GLY A 674 -39.65 -15.27 -1.19
CA GLY A 674 -40.66 -15.96 -2.01
C GLY A 674 -41.28 -17.17 -1.31
N ALA A 675 -40.48 -17.96 -0.58
CA ALA A 675 -40.98 -19.07 0.23
C ALA A 675 -41.84 -18.58 1.41
N LEU A 676 -41.44 -17.49 2.08
CA LEU A 676 -42.17 -16.92 3.21
C LEU A 676 -43.51 -16.30 2.77
N VAL A 677 -43.54 -15.56 1.66
CA VAL A 677 -44.78 -15.09 1.02
C VAL A 677 -45.67 -16.27 0.62
N SER A 678 -45.09 -17.34 0.05
CA SER A 678 -45.85 -18.54 -0.31
C SER A 678 -46.47 -19.22 0.92
N LEU A 679 -45.79 -19.26 2.07
CA LEU A 679 -46.34 -19.80 3.32
C LEU A 679 -47.47 -18.92 3.88
N VAL A 680 -47.36 -17.60 3.78
CA VAL A 680 -48.45 -16.67 4.18
C VAL A 680 -49.67 -16.82 3.28
N VAL A 681 -49.49 -16.89 1.96
CA VAL A 681 -50.59 -17.09 0.99
C VAL A 681 -51.28 -18.44 1.18
N ASN A 682 -50.52 -19.53 1.34
CA ASN A 682 -51.11 -20.86 1.56
C ASN A 682 -51.79 -21.00 2.93
N SER A 683 -51.24 -20.41 4.00
CA SER A 683 -51.89 -20.43 5.31
C SER A 683 -53.17 -19.57 5.33
N GLY A 684 -53.17 -18.41 4.66
CA GLY A 684 -54.37 -17.60 4.43
C GLY A 684 -55.46 -18.36 3.65
N LEU A 685 -55.11 -19.07 2.58
CA LEU A 685 -56.02 -19.94 1.82
C LEU A 685 -56.60 -21.08 2.67
N LEU A 686 -55.78 -21.73 3.51
CA LEU A 686 -56.24 -22.78 4.43
C LEU A 686 -57.17 -22.25 5.51
N ILE A 687 -56.93 -21.04 6.03
CA ILE A 687 -57.83 -20.37 6.99
C ILE A 687 -59.15 -20.01 6.30
N TYR A 688 -59.11 -19.40 5.11
CA TYR A 688 -60.30 -19.08 4.31
C TYR A 688 -61.16 -20.32 4.03
N HIS A 689 -60.56 -21.42 3.59
CA HIS A 689 -61.27 -22.68 3.37
C HIS A 689 -61.87 -23.27 4.66
N ARG A 690 -61.21 -23.13 5.82
CA ARG A 690 -61.79 -23.56 7.11
C ARG A 690 -62.99 -22.70 7.50
N CYS A 691 -62.90 -21.37 7.41
CA CYS A 691 -64.02 -20.47 7.71
C CYS A 691 -65.21 -20.70 6.78
N HIS A 692 -64.97 -20.86 5.48
CA HIS A 692 -66.03 -21.16 4.51
C HIS A 692 -66.64 -22.56 4.73
N SER A 693 -65.86 -23.55 5.17
CA SER A 693 -66.37 -24.88 5.54
C SER A 693 -67.32 -24.79 6.74
N SER A 694 -66.96 -24.03 7.78
CA SER A 694 -67.83 -23.82 8.96
C SER A 694 -69.18 -23.20 8.60
N GLN A 695 -69.22 -22.23 7.67
CA GLN A 695 -70.48 -21.62 7.23
C GLN A 695 -71.42 -22.57 6.46
N ILE A 696 -70.92 -23.69 5.92
CA ILE A 696 -71.77 -24.70 5.26
C ILE A 696 -72.44 -25.63 6.28
N SER A 697 -71.86 -25.78 7.48
CA SER A 697 -72.38 -26.70 8.52
C SER A 697 -73.54 -26.13 9.34
N ASP A 698 -73.83 -24.83 9.23
CA ASP A 698 -74.86 -24.11 9.99
C ASP A 698 -76.21 -24.03 9.23
N GLY A 699 -76.32 -24.72 8.09
CA GLY A 699 -77.43 -24.60 7.14
C GLY A 699 -78.59 -25.60 7.31
N THR A 700 -78.58 -26.45 8.34
CA THR A 700 -79.57 -27.54 8.48
C THR A 700 -79.94 -27.86 9.94
N GLU A 701 -80.58 -26.92 10.65
CA GLU A 701 -81.54 -27.30 11.71
C GLU A 701 -82.60 -26.21 11.99
N GLU A 702 -83.63 -26.13 11.14
CA GLU A 702 -84.90 -25.45 11.48
C GLU A 702 -86.09 -26.35 11.12
N ASN A 703 -86.67 -27.01 12.14
CA ASN A 703 -87.98 -27.67 12.08
C ASN A 703 -88.51 -27.89 13.51
N ALA A 704 -89.03 -26.83 14.13
CA ALA A 704 -89.77 -26.96 15.38
C ALA A 704 -91.17 -27.58 15.14
N PRO A 705 -91.71 -28.28 16.15
CA PRO A 705 -93.10 -28.07 16.51
C PRO A 705 -93.29 -27.68 17.98
N LEU A 706 -94.13 -26.67 18.21
CA LEU A 706 -94.53 -26.21 19.54
C LEU A 706 -95.54 -27.17 20.18
N ILE A 707 -95.23 -27.67 21.38
CA ILE A 707 -96.23 -28.09 22.38
C ILE A 707 -95.78 -27.52 23.74
N VAL A 708 -96.73 -27.08 24.56
CA VAL A 708 -96.51 -26.43 25.86
C VAL A 708 -97.08 -27.31 26.97
N GLU A 709 -96.30 -27.58 28.02
CA GLU A 709 -96.70 -27.61 29.46
C GLU A 709 -95.56 -28.13 30.37
N CYS A 710 -95.67 -27.89 31.68
CA CYS A 710 -94.75 -28.26 32.78
C CYS A 710 -95.54 -28.30 34.10
N PRO A 711 -95.04 -28.86 35.23
CA PRO A 711 -94.00 -29.87 35.49
C PRO A 711 -94.68 -31.06 36.27
N PRO A 712 -94.09 -31.78 37.27
CA PRO A 712 -92.69 -32.11 37.62
C PRO A 712 -92.43 -33.64 37.76
N ASP A 713 -91.17 -34.07 38.00
CA ASP A 713 -90.77 -34.78 39.24
C ASP A 713 -89.29 -35.27 39.25
N HIS A 714 -88.76 -35.51 40.45
CA HIS A 714 -87.47 -36.17 40.79
C HIS A 714 -87.73 -37.68 41.15
N PRO A 715 -86.73 -38.57 41.42
CA PRO A 715 -85.28 -38.36 41.65
C PRO A 715 -84.32 -39.34 40.91
N SER A 716 -83.05 -39.28 41.31
CA SER A 716 -81.90 -40.21 41.13
C SER A 716 -82.08 -41.60 41.80
N PRO A 717 -81.08 -42.52 41.87
CA PRO A 717 -79.67 -42.55 41.40
C PRO A 717 -79.41 -43.77 40.44
N ASP A 718 -78.23 -44.34 40.12
CA ASP A 718 -77.03 -44.74 40.90
C ASP A 718 -75.75 -44.93 40.03
N ASP A 719 -74.60 -44.60 40.65
CA ASP A 719 -73.21 -45.07 40.38
C ASP A 719 -72.99 -46.35 41.28
N PRO A 720 -71.92 -47.19 41.25
CA PRO A 720 -70.50 -46.81 41.10
C PRO A 720 -69.49 -47.86 40.55
N GLN A 721 -68.19 -47.56 40.75
CA GLN A 721 -66.97 -48.41 40.77
C GLN A 721 -66.19 -48.51 39.42
N ALA A 722 -64.88 -48.20 39.31
CA ALA A 722 -63.67 -48.44 40.14
C ALA A 722 -63.19 -49.91 40.10
N SER A 723 -61.89 -50.27 40.08
CA SER A 723 -60.57 -49.60 40.17
C SER A 723 -59.53 -50.42 39.32
N THR A 724 -58.19 -50.23 39.23
CA THR A 724 -57.09 -49.53 39.95
C THR A 724 -56.18 -48.75 38.95
N ILE A 725 -55.23 -47.86 39.28
CA ILE A 725 -54.01 -47.83 40.15
C ILE A 725 -52.86 -48.76 39.73
N ASP A 726 -51.87 -48.22 39.01
CA ASP A 726 -50.46 -48.04 39.42
C ASP A 726 -49.79 -47.11 38.39
N SER A 727 -49.13 -45.96 38.63
CA SER A 727 -48.27 -45.39 39.68
C SER A 727 -46.74 -45.53 39.45
N SER A 728 -46.09 -44.39 39.18
CA SER A 728 -44.72 -44.08 39.55
C SER A 728 -44.52 -42.55 39.45
N LEU A 729 -44.07 -41.92 40.56
CA LEU A 729 -43.68 -40.49 40.60
C LEU A 729 -42.20 -40.37 40.17
N ILE A 730 -41.70 -39.18 39.80
CA ILE A 730 -41.04 -38.17 40.66
C ILE A 730 -40.47 -37.11 39.67
N SER A 731 -40.44 -35.78 39.87
CA SER A 731 -41.08 -34.84 40.82
C SER A 731 -40.78 -33.38 40.38
N PHE A 732 -41.66 -32.41 40.68
CA PHE A 732 -41.42 -31.04 41.26
C PHE A 732 -40.08 -30.28 40.96
N GLU A 733 -40.01 -28.95 40.73
CA GLU A 733 -40.98 -27.82 40.82
C GLU A 733 -40.39 -26.52 40.18
N ASN A 734 -41.12 -25.39 40.26
CA ASN A 734 -40.65 -23.98 40.17
C ASN A 734 -40.20 -23.43 38.77
N ASP A 735 -40.49 -22.18 38.37
CA ASP A 735 -41.41 -21.17 38.92
C ASP A 735 -41.87 -20.12 37.87
N GLU A 736 -42.76 -19.22 38.30
CA GLU A 736 -43.10 -17.90 37.75
C GLU A 736 -41.90 -17.04 37.26
N THR A 737 -42.02 -16.04 36.37
CA THR A 737 -43.16 -15.31 35.75
C THR A 737 -42.70 -14.62 34.44
N LEU A 738 -43.63 -14.25 33.55
CA LEU A 738 -43.40 -13.25 32.50
C LEU A 738 -44.72 -12.57 32.07
N PRO A 739 -44.82 -11.22 32.01
CA PRO A 739 -46.09 -10.53 31.76
C PRO A 739 -46.49 -10.49 30.28
N ALA A 740 -47.78 -10.30 30.04
CA ALA A 740 -48.35 -10.18 28.70
C ALA A 740 -47.97 -8.87 28.00
N VAL A 741 -47.84 -8.92 26.67
CA VAL A 741 -47.88 -7.76 25.78
C VAL A 741 -49.00 -7.98 24.77
N GLU A 742 -50.15 -7.36 25.03
CA GLU A 742 -51.21 -7.30 24.02
C GLU A 742 -50.96 -6.17 23.02
N ASN A 743 -50.78 -6.59 21.77
CA ASN A 743 -51.45 -6.06 20.58
C ASN A 743 -51.31 -4.58 20.16
N LYS A 744 -51.26 -4.43 18.82
CA LYS A 744 -51.80 -3.30 18.02
C LYS A 744 -51.01 -1.97 17.98
N ILE A 745 -50.92 -1.24 16.86
CA ILE A 745 -51.33 -1.51 15.45
C ILE A 745 -50.61 -0.53 14.48
N GLU A 746 -50.65 -0.82 13.16
CA GLU A 746 -50.34 0.08 12.01
C GLU A 746 -48.90 0.68 11.92
N ASP A 747 -48.30 0.95 10.75
CA ASP A 747 -48.74 0.75 9.35
C ASP A 747 -47.55 0.52 8.38
N ILE A 748 -47.81 0.26 7.09
CA ILE A 748 -46.82 0.17 5.98
C ILE A 748 -47.14 1.20 4.88
#